data_AF-A0A8T5VVJ3-F1
#
_entry.id   AF-A0A8T5VVJ3-F1
#
_cell.length_a   1.000
_cell.length_b   1.000
_cell.length_c   1.000
_cell.angle_alpha   90.00
_cell.angle_beta   90.00
_cell.angle_gamma   90.00
#
_symmetry.space_group_name_H-M   'P 1'
#
loop_
_entity.id
_entity.type
_entity.pdbx_description
1 polymer ?
#
loop_
_entity_poly.entity_id
_entity_poly.type
_entity_poly.pdbx_seq_one_letter_code
_entity_poly.pdbx_strand_id
1 'polypeptide(L)'
;MKIMSKTKEEKNEIAGIALLTLSLLILLSLVSYQLGRYVMGTLGRYLAHSLINAFGGGAYFLPCSIGYWGWKTFQKGKKIKGVWAKVSGLGFSLVAFCSFLNLLGRQRRLGGTVGDFVSDSLLVPAFGDTGTYLIILTVFLISIQLVTETSIIQFLLTLRKKVQVVRARFPGRKPLILTQEVKPDSYRKVSPQGKVESVSPVSPLGARTFEFPPIELLDDPPRTDLSQREEELKNNAEVLEKTLKNFGISAKVSQIHPGPVITRYELELAPGIKVSSVKNLSNDLALTLRTQSIRILAPIPGKAAVGIEIPNQSMALVYLKELLQSPQFKENASLLSLALGKTVAGKTYIADLNQMPHLLIAGATGSGKTVSINTIILSILYKARPDEVKFLLIDPKMVELPIYNGIPYLKSPVVTNVRHAVAALKWIVGEMENRYRKFAATGTRDIFEYNQKFKEEEGKKIHFIVIIIDELADLMATAPNQVEQVIIRLAQMSRAVGIHLVLATQRPSVNVITGIIKANLPARLAFEVISKVDSRTILDMNGAENLLGRGDMLYLSPGEAKPIRLQGAFISGEEINRVVTFIKQQGEATYSQDLFHLTNISEEKEEENQEIRKLFKQALRLTLERRQASTSLFKGALHISDGKATNLISLMETKGFVGPQQGSKPRQIFLDKIEQFWQKIEKDEDN
;
A
#
# COMPACT_ATOMS: atom_id res chain seq x y z
N MET A 1 -54.52 -27.88 27.83
CA MET A 1 -54.49 -27.72 26.36
C MET A 1 -54.10 -26.31 25.85
N LYS A 2 -53.88 -25.30 26.70
CA LYS A 2 -53.50 -23.92 26.29
C LYS A 2 -52.01 -23.56 26.40
N ILE A 3 -51.15 -24.50 26.85
CA ILE A 3 -49.69 -24.29 26.96
C ILE A 3 -48.94 -24.80 25.71
N MET A 4 -49.55 -25.71 24.93
CA MET A 4 -48.93 -26.27 23.72
C MET A 4 -49.09 -25.43 22.44
N SER A 5 -49.88 -24.35 22.44
CA SER A 5 -50.08 -23.52 21.24
C SER A 5 -49.12 -22.33 21.12
N LYS A 6 -48.46 -21.90 22.20
CA LYS A 6 -47.57 -20.72 22.20
C LYS A 6 -46.18 -21.00 21.60
N THR A 7 -45.72 -22.24 21.61
CA THR A 7 -44.43 -22.67 21.03
C THR A 7 -44.43 -22.79 19.51
N LYS A 8 -45.58 -22.64 18.84
CA LYS A 8 -45.69 -22.83 17.38
C LYS A 8 -45.35 -21.58 16.58
N GLU A 9 -45.40 -20.38 17.18
CA GLU A 9 -45.14 -19.10 16.49
C GLU A 9 -43.69 -18.58 16.60
N GLU A 10 -42.88 -19.11 17.52
CA GLU A 10 -41.48 -18.66 17.74
C GLU A 10 -40.47 -19.29 16.76
N LYS A 11 -40.90 -20.24 15.92
CA LYS A 11 -40.01 -21.16 15.17
C LYS A 11 -39.63 -20.71 13.75
N ASN A 12 -40.06 -19.54 13.29
CA ASN A 12 -40.05 -19.22 11.86
C ASN A 12 -38.69 -18.70 11.33
N GLU A 13 -37.90 -17.92 12.09
CA GLU A 13 -36.60 -17.45 11.60
C GLU A 13 -35.56 -18.59 11.54
N ILE A 14 -35.48 -19.40 12.60
CA ILE A 14 -34.58 -20.57 12.65
C ILE A 14 -34.95 -21.58 11.56
N ALA A 15 -36.24 -21.86 11.37
CA ALA A 15 -36.70 -22.71 10.27
C ALA A 15 -36.35 -22.12 8.90
N GLY A 16 -36.42 -20.79 8.75
CA GLY A 16 -36.00 -20.09 7.54
C GLY A 16 -34.50 -20.26 7.24
N ILE A 17 -33.64 -20.07 8.24
CA ILE A 17 -32.19 -20.31 8.12
C ILE A 17 -31.93 -21.77 7.76
N ALA A 18 -32.53 -22.72 8.48
CA ALA A 18 -32.37 -24.15 8.19
C ALA A 18 -32.77 -24.49 6.74
N LEU A 19 -33.92 -23.98 6.26
CA LEU A 19 -34.38 -24.20 4.89
C LEU A 19 -33.47 -23.58 3.83
N LEU A 20 -32.96 -22.36 4.06
CA LEU A 20 -31.99 -21.72 3.16
C LEU A 20 -30.69 -22.54 3.07
N THR A 21 -30.28 -23.12 4.18
CA THR A 21 -29.04 -23.91 4.23
C THR A 21 -29.20 -25.28 3.60
N LEU A 22 -30.38 -25.89 3.77
CA LEU A 22 -30.76 -27.11 3.04
C LEU A 22 -30.83 -26.87 1.53
N SER A 23 -31.42 -25.75 1.10
CA SER A 23 -31.44 -25.33 -0.30
C SER A 23 -30.02 -25.22 -0.87
N LEU A 24 -29.12 -24.55 -0.14
CA LEU A 24 -27.73 -24.37 -0.55
C LEU A 24 -26.96 -25.70 -0.59
N LEU A 25 -27.15 -26.59 0.40
CA LEU A 25 -26.54 -27.91 0.43
C LEU A 25 -27.00 -28.78 -0.74
N ILE A 26 -28.30 -28.75 -1.09
CA ILE A 26 -28.83 -29.49 -2.25
C ILE A 26 -28.28 -28.91 -3.55
N LEU A 27 -28.25 -27.58 -3.70
CA LEU A 27 -27.72 -26.93 -4.88
C LEU A 27 -26.24 -27.26 -5.09
N LEU A 28 -25.43 -27.14 -4.05
CA LEU A 28 -24.01 -27.46 -4.11
C LEU A 28 -23.79 -28.95 -4.34
N SER A 29 -24.64 -29.83 -3.79
CA SER A 29 -24.57 -31.27 -4.08
C SER A 29 -24.82 -31.55 -5.56
N LEU A 30 -25.86 -30.96 -6.16
CA LEU A 30 -26.19 -31.11 -7.59
C LEU A 30 -25.10 -30.56 -8.51
N VAL A 31 -24.64 -29.32 -8.25
CA VAL A 31 -23.58 -28.67 -9.04
C VAL A 31 -22.26 -29.45 -8.92
N SER A 32 -21.91 -29.88 -7.71
CA SER A 32 -20.68 -30.65 -7.47
C SER A 32 -20.72 -32.02 -8.17
N TYR A 33 -21.88 -32.68 -8.17
CA TYR A 33 -22.10 -33.94 -8.89
C TYR A 33 -21.97 -33.77 -10.40
N GLN A 34 -22.54 -32.70 -10.99
CA GLN A 34 -22.41 -32.41 -12.42
C GLN A 34 -20.98 -32.05 -12.84
N LEU A 35 -20.20 -31.43 -11.95
CA LEU A 35 -18.79 -31.10 -12.17
C LEU A 35 -17.84 -32.29 -11.91
N GLY A 36 -18.36 -33.47 -11.54
CA GLY A 36 -17.56 -34.64 -11.19
C GLY A 36 -16.71 -34.48 -9.92
N ARG A 37 -16.98 -33.44 -9.12
CA ARG A 37 -16.25 -33.11 -7.89
C ARG A 37 -17.18 -33.36 -6.72
N TYR A 38 -16.95 -34.40 -5.93
CA TYR A 38 -17.85 -34.77 -4.83
C TYR A 38 -17.55 -33.98 -3.55
N VAL A 39 -17.68 -32.66 -3.64
CA VAL A 39 -17.31 -31.70 -2.59
C VAL A 39 -18.22 -31.81 -1.35
N MET A 40 -19.44 -32.33 -1.53
CA MET A 40 -20.46 -32.49 -0.48
C MET A 40 -20.49 -33.88 0.18
N GLY A 41 -19.38 -34.62 0.15
CA GLY A 41 -19.25 -35.90 0.84
C GLY A 41 -20.15 -37.01 0.29
N THR A 42 -20.30 -38.07 1.07
CA THR A 42 -21.04 -39.28 0.65
C THR A 42 -22.54 -39.02 0.52
N LEU A 43 -23.15 -38.31 1.50
CA LEU A 43 -24.59 -38.01 1.46
C LEU A 43 -24.93 -37.06 0.33
N GLY A 44 -24.13 -36.01 0.09
CA GLY A 44 -24.35 -35.09 -1.01
C GLY A 44 -24.28 -35.78 -2.38
N ARG A 45 -23.35 -36.73 -2.54
CA ARG A 45 -23.24 -37.55 -3.76
C ARG A 45 -24.48 -38.42 -3.97
N TYR A 46 -24.91 -39.17 -2.95
CA TYR A 46 -26.11 -40.02 -3.06
C TYR A 46 -27.36 -39.20 -3.32
N LEU A 47 -27.53 -38.07 -2.62
CA LEU A 47 -28.67 -37.19 -2.79
C LEU A 47 -28.74 -36.60 -4.20
N ALA A 48 -27.61 -36.10 -4.72
CA ALA A 48 -27.54 -35.56 -6.08
C ALA A 48 -27.78 -36.63 -7.15
N HIS A 49 -27.19 -37.83 -6.98
CA HIS A 49 -27.41 -38.96 -7.87
C HIS A 49 -28.91 -39.35 -7.94
N SER A 50 -29.55 -39.51 -6.77
CA SER A 50 -30.96 -39.86 -6.69
C SER A 50 -31.87 -38.78 -7.29
N LEU A 51 -31.59 -37.49 -7.02
CA LEU A 51 -32.39 -36.38 -7.55
C LEU A 51 -32.22 -36.20 -9.06
N ILE A 52 -31.00 -36.35 -9.59
CA ILE A 52 -30.75 -36.25 -11.04
C ILE A 52 -31.34 -37.45 -11.77
N ASN A 53 -31.27 -38.66 -11.21
CA ASN A 53 -31.92 -39.83 -11.82
C ASN A 53 -33.45 -39.71 -11.82
N ALA A 54 -34.03 -39.16 -10.75
CA ALA A 54 -35.48 -39.02 -10.62
C ALA A 54 -36.06 -37.86 -11.45
N PHE A 55 -35.36 -36.72 -11.54
CA PHE A 55 -35.90 -35.47 -12.10
C PHE A 55 -35.06 -34.84 -13.22
N GLY A 56 -33.91 -35.43 -13.57
CA GLY A 56 -33.00 -34.90 -14.59
C GLY A 56 -32.56 -33.46 -14.28
N GLY A 57 -32.52 -32.61 -15.32
CA GLY A 57 -32.26 -31.17 -15.16
C GLY A 57 -33.30 -30.42 -14.32
N GLY A 58 -34.49 -31.00 -14.11
CA GLY A 58 -35.53 -30.44 -13.23
C GLY A 58 -35.17 -30.47 -11.75
N ALA A 59 -34.18 -31.26 -11.34
CA ALA A 59 -33.69 -31.32 -9.96
C ALA A 59 -33.23 -29.94 -9.42
N TYR A 60 -32.74 -29.05 -10.30
CA TYR A 60 -32.31 -27.70 -9.95
C TYR A 60 -33.46 -26.76 -9.53
N PHE A 61 -34.71 -27.09 -9.86
CA PHE A 61 -35.87 -26.32 -9.42
C PHE A 61 -36.16 -26.49 -7.92
N LEU A 62 -35.80 -27.65 -7.36
CA LEU A 62 -36.04 -28.01 -5.96
C LEU A 62 -35.28 -27.10 -4.97
N PRO A 63 -33.95 -26.90 -5.08
CA PRO A 63 -33.26 -25.96 -4.20
C PRO A 63 -33.75 -24.52 -4.37
N CYS A 64 -34.11 -24.08 -5.58
CA CYS A 64 -34.69 -22.75 -5.80
C CYS A 64 -36.02 -22.57 -5.07
N SER A 65 -36.89 -23.58 -5.11
CA SER A 65 -38.19 -23.58 -4.43
C SER A 65 -38.03 -23.59 -2.90
N ILE A 66 -37.17 -24.47 -2.38
CA ILE A 66 -36.86 -24.54 -0.94
C ILE A 66 -36.23 -23.22 -0.48
N GLY A 67 -35.35 -22.62 -1.29
CA GLY A 67 -34.71 -21.34 -1.02
C GLY A 67 -35.73 -20.20 -0.95
N TYR A 68 -36.68 -20.16 -1.90
CA TYR A 68 -37.77 -19.17 -1.90
C TYR A 68 -38.67 -19.29 -0.66
N TRP A 69 -39.09 -20.51 -0.30
CA TRP A 69 -39.88 -20.75 0.90
C TRP A 69 -39.10 -20.48 2.19
N GLY A 70 -37.81 -20.84 2.23
CA GLY A 70 -36.91 -20.54 3.34
C GLY A 70 -36.78 -19.03 3.55
N TRP A 71 -36.58 -18.27 2.48
CA TRP A 71 -36.53 -16.81 2.51
C TRP A 71 -37.84 -16.18 2.99
N LYS A 72 -38.98 -16.64 2.47
CA LYS A 72 -40.31 -16.16 2.89
C LYS A 72 -40.60 -16.45 4.37
N THR A 73 -40.12 -17.58 4.87
CA THR A 73 -40.30 -17.98 6.27
C THR A 73 -39.34 -17.21 7.20
N PHE A 74 -38.10 -16.99 6.76
CA PHE A 74 -37.10 -16.18 7.45
C PHE A 74 -37.58 -14.75 7.72
N GLN A 75 -38.27 -14.12 6.76
CA GLN A 75 -38.78 -12.75 6.91
C GLN A 75 -39.95 -12.59 7.90
N LYS A 76 -40.65 -13.67 8.24
CA LYS A 76 -41.89 -13.62 9.03
C LYS A 76 -41.70 -13.95 10.51
N GLY A 77 -40.47 -14.16 10.96
CA GLY A 77 -40.26 -14.71 12.30
C GLY A 77 -40.32 -13.69 13.43
N LYS A 78 -40.80 -14.18 14.58
CA LYS A 78 -40.91 -13.42 15.84
C LYS A 78 -39.76 -13.83 16.77
N LYS A 79 -39.48 -12.96 17.76
CA LYS A 79 -38.42 -13.17 18.77
C LYS A 79 -38.70 -14.42 19.61
N ILE A 80 -37.68 -15.23 19.83
CA ILE A 80 -37.70 -16.35 20.79
C ILE A 80 -37.38 -15.77 22.17
N LYS A 81 -38.23 -16.06 23.16
CA LYS A 81 -37.99 -15.64 24.55
C LYS A 81 -37.97 -16.88 25.45
N GLY A 82 -36.86 -17.11 26.14
CA GLY A 82 -36.80 -18.18 27.13
C GLY A 82 -35.39 -18.46 27.63
N VAL A 83 -35.24 -18.66 28.94
CA VAL A 83 -33.95 -18.96 29.58
C VAL A 83 -33.36 -20.28 29.04
N TRP A 84 -34.20 -21.31 28.83
CA TRP A 84 -33.78 -22.58 28.26
C TRP A 84 -33.28 -22.49 26.81
N ALA A 85 -33.80 -21.53 26.03
CA ALA A 85 -33.32 -21.26 24.67
C ALA A 85 -31.92 -20.62 24.68
N LYS A 86 -31.62 -19.77 25.67
CA LYS A 86 -30.29 -19.17 25.84
C LYS A 86 -29.24 -20.18 26.27
N VAL A 87 -29.60 -21.06 27.21
CA VAL A 87 -28.70 -22.11 27.70
C VAL A 87 -28.37 -23.09 26.57
N SER A 88 -29.37 -23.50 25.78
CA SER A 88 -29.13 -24.36 24.61
C SER A 88 -28.34 -23.63 23.52
N GLY A 89 -28.62 -22.34 23.26
CA GLY A 89 -27.85 -21.49 22.34
C GLY A 89 -26.38 -21.40 22.73
N LEU A 90 -26.05 -21.16 24.00
CA LEU A 90 -24.67 -21.15 24.47
C LEU A 90 -23.98 -22.51 24.26
N GLY A 91 -24.67 -23.61 24.60
CA GLY A 91 -24.16 -24.97 24.38
C GLY A 91 -23.85 -25.26 22.90
N PHE A 92 -24.78 -24.96 21.99
CA PHE A 92 -24.57 -25.16 20.56
C PHE A 92 -23.48 -24.23 19.99
N SER A 93 -23.36 -23.01 20.50
CA SER A 93 -22.31 -22.08 20.07
C SER A 93 -20.91 -22.59 20.43
N LEU A 94 -20.77 -23.21 21.61
CA LEU A 94 -19.51 -23.78 22.07
C LEU A 94 -19.12 -25.00 21.22
N VAL A 95 -20.08 -25.90 20.94
CA VAL A 95 -19.85 -27.07 20.08
C VAL A 95 -19.50 -26.65 18.65
N ALA A 96 -20.21 -25.67 18.07
CA ALA A 96 -19.94 -25.14 16.74
C ALA A 96 -18.56 -24.47 16.67
N PHE A 97 -18.18 -23.70 17.69
CA PHE A 97 -16.87 -23.05 17.75
C PHE A 97 -15.73 -24.07 17.89
N CYS A 98 -15.88 -25.08 18.76
CA CYS A 98 -14.89 -26.17 18.88
C CYS A 98 -14.74 -26.93 17.55
N SER A 99 -15.85 -27.23 16.87
CA SER A 99 -15.84 -27.91 15.57
C SER A 99 -15.17 -27.05 14.48
N PHE A 100 -15.38 -25.73 14.49
CA PHE A 100 -14.75 -24.80 13.57
C PHE A 100 -13.24 -24.68 13.78
N LEU A 101 -12.79 -24.58 15.04
CA LEU A 101 -11.36 -24.54 15.36
C LEU A 101 -10.65 -25.82 14.93
N ASN A 102 -11.30 -26.98 15.07
CA ASN A 102 -10.71 -28.23 14.61
C ASN A 102 -10.54 -28.26 13.08
N LEU A 103 -11.49 -27.77 12.30
CA LEU A 103 -11.36 -27.67 10.85
C LEU A 103 -10.22 -26.75 10.40
N LEU A 104 -9.96 -25.66 11.14
CA LEU A 104 -8.86 -24.73 10.87
C LEU A 104 -7.47 -25.31 11.21
N GLY A 105 -7.41 -26.29 12.11
CA GLY A 105 -6.14 -26.80 12.65
C GLY A 105 -6.17 -28.28 12.98
N ARG A 106 -6.61 -29.13 12.02
CA ARG A 106 -6.71 -30.60 12.17
C ARG A 106 -5.44 -31.27 12.71
N GLN A 107 -4.27 -30.78 12.31
CA GLN A 107 -2.97 -31.32 12.74
C GLN A 107 -2.68 -31.11 14.24
N ARG A 108 -3.38 -30.17 14.90
CA ARG A 108 -3.14 -29.77 16.30
C ARG A 108 -4.34 -30.00 17.22
N ARG A 109 -5.43 -30.64 16.74
CA ARG A 109 -6.68 -30.87 17.49
C ARG A 109 -7.17 -29.64 18.24
N LEU A 110 -7.18 -28.48 17.58
CA LEU A 110 -7.49 -27.19 18.22
C LEU A 110 -8.91 -27.12 18.81
N GLY A 111 -9.82 -27.99 18.35
CA GLY A 111 -11.19 -28.08 18.86
C GLY A 111 -11.41 -29.11 19.97
N GLY A 112 -10.35 -29.79 20.44
CA GLY A 112 -10.45 -30.86 21.42
C GLY A 112 -11.30 -32.06 20.96
N THR A 113 -11.60 -32.98 21.88
CA THR A 113 -12.33 -34.23 21.57
C THR A 113 -13.74 -33.98 21.03
N VAL A 114 -14.40 -32.91 21.46
CA VAL A 114 -15.73 -32.52 20.98
C VAL A 114 -15.66 -32.03 19.53
N GLY A 115 -14.68 -31.18 19.19
CA GLY A 115 -14.47 -30.72 17.83
C GLY A 115 -14.09 -31.86 16.88
N ASP A 116 -13.17 -32.73 17.29
CA ASP A 116 -12.75 -33.91 16.53
C ASP A 116 -13.92 -34.87 16.24
N PHE A 117 -14.75 -35.14 17.24
CA PHE A 117 -15.91 -36.03 17.07
C PHE A 117 -16.97 -35.40 16.14
N VAL A 118 -17.33 -34.14 16.38
CA VAL A 118 -18.40 -33.48 15.61
C VAL A 118 -17.96 -33.12 14.20
N SER A 119 -16.77 -32.55 14.01
CA SER A 119 -16.29 -32.18 12.67
C SER A 119 -15.81 -33.40 11.89
N ASP A 120 -14.80 -34.11 12.38
CA ASP A 120 -14.04 -35.07 11.58
C ASP A 120 -14.64 -36.47 11.61
N SER A 121 -15.32 -36.87 12.70
CA SER A 121 -15.95 -38.20 12.79
C SER A 121 -17.40 -38.23 12.29
N LEU A 122 -18.17 -37.15 12.50
CA LEU A 122 -19.59 -37.11 12.14
C LEU A 122 -19.86 -36.38 10.82
N LEU A 123 -19.44 -35.11 10.71
CA LEU A 123 -19.89 -34.23 9.62
C LEU A 123 -19.07 -34.37 8.33
N VAL A 124 -17.74 -34.48 8.42
CA VAL A 124 -16.85 -34.55 7.25
C VAL A 124 -17.07 -35.81 6.40
N PRO A 125 -17.24 -37.01 6.98
CA PRO A 125 -17.55 -38.20 6.18
C PRO A 125 -18.90 -38.10 5.46
N ALA A 126 -19.87 -37.42 6.09
CA ALA A 126 -21.22 -37.27 5.59
C ALA A 126 -21.34 -36.18 4.51
N PHE A 127 -20.81 -34.99 4.78
CA PHE A 127 -21.03 -33.76 4.00
C PHE A 127 -19.76 -33.18 3.35
N GLY A 128 -18.60 -33.82 3.53
CA GLY A 128 -17.31 -33.29 3.06
C GLY A 128 -16.89 -32.03 3.82
N ASP A 129 -15.68 -31.53 3.53
CA ASP A 129 -15.14 -30.36 4.22
C ASP A 129 -16.03 -29.12 4.01
N THR A 130 -16.44 -28.86 2.77
CA THR A 130 -17.25 -27.68 2.42
C THR A 130 -18.66 -27.74 3.01
N GLY A 131 -19.32 -28.90 2.98
CA GLY A 131 -20.63 -29.06 3.61
C GLY A 131 -20.56 -28.95 5.13
N THR A 132 -19.46 -29.43 5.74
CA THR A 132 -19.23 -29.30 7.17
C THR A 132 -19.06 -27.83 7.59
N TYR A 133 -18.29 -27.02 6.85
CA TYR A 133 -18.19 -25.59 7.12
C TYR A 133 -19.55 -24.88 7.05
N LEU A 134 -20.40 -25.23 6.07
CA LEU A 134 -21.74 -24.67 5.95
C LEU A 134 -22.62 -25.07 7.13
N ILE A 135 -22.63 -26.33 7.55
CA ILE A 135 -23.45 -26.80 8.68
C ILE A 135 -22.99 -26.17 10.00
N ILE A 136 -21.68 -26.08 10.24
CA ILE A 136 -21.15 -25.46 11.46
C ILE A 136 -21.52 -23.97 11.50
N LEU A 137 -21.36 -23.25 10.39
CA LEU A 137 -21.71 -21.83 10.30
C LEU A 137 -23.20 -21.60 10.62
N THR A 138 -24.07 -22.50 10.19
CA THR A 138 -25.52 -22.32 10.32
C THR A 138 -25.99 -22.64 11.73
N VAL A 139 -25.46 -23.70 12.33
CA VAL A 139 -25.63 -23.99 13.76
C VAL A 139 -25.11 -22.82 14.60
N PHE A 140 -23.96 -22.23 14.23
CA PHE A 140 -23.41 -21.08 14.93
C PHE A 140 -24.32 -19.84 14.83
N LEU A 141 -24.84 -19.52 13.64
CA LEU A 141 -25.77 -18.40 13.46
C LEU A 141 -27.08 -18.59 14.24
N ILE A 142 -27.64 -19.81 14.22
CA ILE A 142 -28.82 -20.17 15.00
C ILE A 142 -28.53 -20.06 16.51
N SER A 143 -27.35 -20.49 16.95
CA SER A 143 -26.93 -20.44 18.35
C SER A 143 -26.81 -19.00 18.86
N ILE A 144 -26.21 -18.08 18.07
CA ILE A 144 -26.13 -16.65 18.40
C ILE A 144 -27.52 -16.04 18.47
N GLN A 145 -28.42 -16.39 17.54
CA GLN A 145 -29.78 -15.90 17.54
C GLN A 145 -30.55 -16.31 18.81
N LEU A 146 -30.35 -17.55 19.29
CA LEU A 146 -30.94 -18.04 20.53
C LEU A 146 -30.40 -17.31 21.77
N VAL A 147 -29.12 -16.91 21.77
CA VAL A 147 -28.48 -16.19 22.88
C VAL A 147 -28.88 -14.71 22.90
N THR A 148 -28.86 -14.06 21.74
CA THR A 148 -28.99 -12.59 21.62
C THR A 148 -30.43 -12.10 21.63
N GLU A 149 -31.43 -12.97 21.41
CA GLU A 149 -32.86 -12.61 21.24
C GLU A 149 -33.12 -11.54 20.16
N THR A 150 -32.11 -11.18 19.37
CA THR A 150 -32.20 -10.21 18.28
C THR A 150 -32.32 -10.93 16.95
N SER A 151 -33.33 -10.56 16.17
CA SER A 151 -33.46 -11.01 14.78
C SER A 151 -32.26 -10.52 13.96
N ILE A 152 -31.66 -11.42 13.17
CA ILE A 152 -30.53 -11.11 12.27
C ILE A 152 -30.93 -10.01 11.28
N ILE A 153 -32.21 -9.97 10.87
CA ILE A 153 -32.75 -8.92 10.00
C ILE A 153 -32.74 -7.56 10.72
N GLN A 154 -33.16 -7.50 11.98
CA GLN A 154 -33.11 -6.25 12.75
C GLN A 154 -31.68 -5.79 13.00
N PHE A 155 -30.75 -6.71 13.24
CA PHE A 155 -29.33 -6.40 13.36
C PHE A 155 -28.76 -5.84 12.04
N LEU A 156 -29.02 -6.51 10.90
CA LEU A 156 -28.59 -6.05 9.57
C LEU A 156 -29.27 -4.73 9.16
N LEU A 157 -30.54 -4.51 9.50
CA LEU A 157 -31.23 -3.24 9.25
C LEU A 157 -30.68 -2.12 10.14
N THR A 158 -30.27 -2.41 11.37
CA THR A 158 -29.61 -1.43 12.26
C THR A 158 -28.21 -1.09 11.73
N LEU A 159 -27.48 -2.09 11.23
CA LEU A 159 -26.21 -1.90 10.54
C LEU A 159 -26.40 -1.05 9.27
N ARG A 160 -27.41 -1.38 8.44
CA ARG A 160 -27.75 -0.66 7.20
C ARG A 160 -28.20 0.77 7.48
N LYS A 161 -28.97 1.01 8.55
CA LYS A 161 -29.33 2.36 9.00
C LYS A 161 -28.10 3.15 9.45
N LYS A 162 -27.19 2.55 10.22
CA LYS A 162 -25.91 3.19 10.56
C LYS A 162 -25.08 3.51 9.31
N VAL A 163 -25.00 2.59 8.36
CA VAL A 163 -24.31 2.78 7.07
C VAL A 163 -25.03 3.81 6.18
N GLN A 164 -26.37 3.88 6.21
CA GLN A 164 -27.15 4.88 5.47
C GLN A 164 -27.09 6.27 6.09
N VAL A 165 -26.99 6.40 7.42
CA VAL A 165 -26.72 7.68 8.08
C VAL A 165 -25.31 8.16 7.73
N VAL A 166 -24.35 7.24 7.60
CA VAL A 166 -23.01 7.53 7.07
C VAL A 166 -23.08 7.92 5.58
N ARG A 167 -23.93 7.26 4.78
CA ARG A 167 -24.09 7.54 3.33
C ARG A 167 -24.91 8.81 3.04
N ALA A 168 -25.87 9.17 3.88
CA ALA A 168 -26.67 10.40 3.75
C ALA A 168 -25.87 11.65 4.14
N ARG A 169 -24.78 11.49 4.91
CA ARG A 169 -23.79 12.56 5.16
C ARG A 169 -22.80 12.77 4.00
N PHE A 170 -22.85 11.94 2.96
CA PHE A 170 -22.04 12.08 1.75
C PHE A 170 -22.90 11.79 0.50
N PRO A 171 -23.59 12.79 -0.08
CA PRO A 171 -24.27 12.59 -1.34
C PRO A 171 -23.22 12.38 -2.44
N GLY A 172 -23.05 11.11 -2.86
CA GLY A 172 -22.25 10.77 -4.03
C GLY A 172 -22.84 11.42 -5.27
N ARG A 173 -22.11 12.37 -5.86
CA ARG A 173 -22.39 12.86 -7.21
C ARG A 173 -22.18 11.71 -8.20
N LYS A 174 -23.10 11.61 -9.16
CA LYS A 174 -22.99 10.72 -10.32
C LYS A 174 -21.72 11.06 -11.12
N PRO A 175 -21.06 10.08 -11.76
CA PRO A 175 -19.93 10.35 -12.64
C PRO A 175 -20.40 11.22 -13.82
N LEU A 176 -19.81 12.41 -13.99
CA LEU A 176 -19.89 13.11 -15.27
C LEU A 176 -19.02 12.32 -16.25
N ILE A 177 -19.67 11.65 -17.19
CA ILE A 177 -19.02 11.20 -18.42
C ILE A 177 -18.83 12.47 -19.27
N LEU A 178 -17.62 13.03 -19.23
CA LEU A 178 -17.15 13.97 -20.23
C LEU A 178 -16.56 13.14 -21.38
N THR A 179 -17.40 12.76 -22.33
CA THR A 179 -16.96 12.26 -23.63
C THR A 179 -16.41 13.46 -24.41
N GLN A 180 -15.10 13.66 -24.35
CA GLN A 180 -14.39 14.34 -25.44
C GLN A 180 -13.63 13.27 -26.20
N GLU A 181 -14.10 12.97 -27.41
CA GLU A 181 -13.35 12.24 -28.42
C GLU A 181 -12.09 13.04 -28.74
N VAL A 182 -10.94 12.54 -28.29
CA VAL A 182 -9.64 12.98 -28.80
C VAL A 182 -9.28 12.07 -29.96
N LYS A 183 -9.26 12.65 -31.16
CA LYS A 183 -8.75 12.00 -32.38
C LYS A 183 -7.28 11.60 -32.18
N PRO A 184 -6.85 10.42 -32.66
CA PRO A 184 -5.46 10.01 -32.55
C PRO A 184 -4.63 10.67 -33.65
N ASP A 185 -3.89 11.73 -33.32
CA ASP A 185 -2.81 12.21 -34.18
C ASP A 185 -1.54 11.36 -33.95
N SER A 186 -1.18 10.67 -35.03
CA SER A 186 0.12 10.10 -35.41
C SER A 186 1.24 10.02 -34.36
N TYR A 187 1.31 8.87 -33.68
CA TYR A 187 2.58 8.42 -33.09
C TYR A 187 3.47 7.81 -34.18
N ARG A 188 4.55 8.53 -34.48
CA ARG A 188 5.65 8.03 -35.32
C ARG A 188 6.35 6.90 -34.57
N LYS A 189 6.15 5.66 -35.01
CA LYS A 189 6.92 4.49 -34.58
C LYS A 189 8.40 4.75 -34.85
N VAL A 190 9.19 4.89 -33.80
CA VAL A 190 10.65 4.69 -33.88
C VAL A 190 10.90 3.24 -33.49
N SER A 191 11.28 2.45 -34.48
CA SER A 191 11.66 1.04 -34.35
C SER A 191 12.95 0.91 -33.50
N PRO A 192 13.06 -0.09 -32.62
CA PRO A 192 14.31 -0.38 -31.93
C PRO A 192 15.21 -1.20 -32.87
N GLN A 193 16.11 -0.53 -33.57
CA GLN A 193 17.28 -1.16 -34.18
C GLN A 193 18.52 -0.36 -33.79
N GLY A 194 19.10 -0.74 -32.67
CA GLY A 194 20.46 -0.39 -32.29
C GLY A 194 21.04 -1.59 -31.56
N LYS A 195 21.93 -2.32 -32.23
CA LYS A 195 22.76 -3.36 -31.60
C LYS A 195 23.47 -2.72 -30.42
N VAL A 196 23.28 -3.29 -29.23
CA VAL A 196 24.08 -2.96 -28.05
C VAL A 196 25.49 -3.49 -28.31
N GLU A 197 26.41 -2.59 -28.66
CA GLU A 197 27.84 -2.91 -28.67
C GLU A 197 28.32 -3.17 -27.25
N SER A 198 29.13 -4.22 -27.12
CA SER A 198 29.78 -4.67 -25.90
C SER A 198 30.60 -3.57 -25.26
N VAL A 199 30.17 -3.07 -24.09
CA VAL A 199 30.90 -2.10 -23.29
C VAL A 199 32.09 -2.80 -22.62
N SER A 200 33.29 -2.43 -23.04
CA SER A 200 34.54 -2.80 -22.36
C SER A 200 34.68 -2.00 -21.06
N PRO A 201 35.28 -2.56 -19.99
CA PRO A 201 35.42 -1.86 -18.72
C PRO A 201 36.46 -0.73 -18.87
N VAL A 202 35.99 0.52 -18.88
CA VAL A 202 36.85 1.69 -18.70
C VAL A 202 36.83 2.07 -17.23
N SER A 203 38.02 2.35 -16.69
CA SER A 203 38.31 2.61 -15.28
C SER A 203 37.33 3.61 -14.62
N PRO A 204 36.91 3.38 -13.37
CA PRO A 204 36.06 4.31 -12.64
C PRO A 204 36.77 5.66 -12.52
N LEU A 205 36.02 6.73 -12.75
CA LEU A 205 36.47 8.09 -12.50
C LEU A 205 37.10 8.18 -11.10
N GLY A 206 38.36 8.61 -11.02
CA GLY A 206 38.98 8.89 -9.74
C GLY A 206 38.15 9.96 -9.03
N ALA A 207 37.61 9.63 -7.86
CA ALA A 207 36.75 10.48 -7.04
C ALA A 207 37.30 11.90 -6.78
N ARG A 208 38.58 12.17 -7.07
CA ARG A 208 39.22 13.47 -6.87
C ARG A 208 38.75 14.57 -7.84
N THR A 209 38.19 14.24 -9.02
CA THR A 209 37.79 15.23 -10.04
C THR A 209 36.31 15.62 -10.04
N PHE A 210 35.50 15.10 -9.12
CA PHE A 210 34.07 15.46 -9.04
C PHE A 210 33.89 16.90 -8.54
N GLU A 211 33.13 17.70 -9.30
CA GLU A 211 32.71 19.06 -8.99
C GLU A 211 31.23 19.10 -8.60
N PHE A 212 30.90 19.83 -7.53
CA PHE A 212 29.51 20.00 -7.12
C PHE A 212 28.73 20.85 -8.13
N PRO A 213 27.43 20.60 -8.31
CA PRO A 213 26.58 21.43 -9.16
C PRO A 213 26.64 22.91 -8.73
N PRO A 214 26.86 23.85 -9.66
CA PRO A 214 26.79 25.27 -9.35
C PRO A 214 25.37 25.68 -8.94
N ILE A 215 25.25 26.59 -7.98
CA ILE A 215 23.96 27.00 -7.41
C ILE A 215 23.09 27.77 -8.43
N GLU A 216 23.71 28.30 -9.47
CA GLU A 216 23.13 28.99 -10.61
C GLU A 216 22.26 28.07 -11.48
N LEU A 217 22.37 26.74 -11.33
CA LEU A 217 21.47 25.80 -11.99
C LEU A 217 20.04 25.86 -11.40
N LEU A 218 19.86 26.46 -10.23
CA LEU A 218 18.58 26.65 -9.56
C LEU A 218 18.05 28.07 -9.76
N ASP A 219 16.73 28.18 -9.81
CA ASP A 219 16.03 29.43 -10.06
C ASP A 219 15.99 30.32 -8.80
N ASP A 220 16.09 31.64 -9.00
CA ASP A 220 15.97 32.62 -7.92
C ASP A 220 14.51 32.86 -7.54
N PRO A 221 14.23 33.14 -6.25
CA PRO A 221 12.89 33.51 -5.83
C PRO A 221 12.48 34.86 -6.47
N PRO A 222 11.21 35.01 -6.90
CA PRO A 222 10.72 36.25 -7.49
C PRO A 222 10.73 37.38 -6.45
N ARG A 223 10.93 38.62 -6.91
CA ARG A 223 10.87 39.80 -6.05
C ARG A 223 9.45 39.95 -5.49
N THR A 224 9.33 40.01 -4.16
CA THR A 224 8.05 40.17 -3.47
C THR A 224 7.77 41.66 -3.21
N ASP A 225 6.56 42.14 -3.49
CA ASP A 225 6.13 43.49 -3.11
C ASP A 225 5.83 43.53 -1.60
N LEU A 226 6.73 44.16 -0.85
CA LEU A 226 6.63 44.26 0.61
C LEU A 226 5.49 45.19 1.06
N SER A 227 5.11 46.17 0.24
CA SER A 227 4.13 47.20 0.62
C SER A 227 2.71 46.64 0.70
N GLN A 228 2.29 45.89 -0.32
CA GLN A 228 0.99 45.19 -0.33
C GLN A 228 0.88 44.20 0.81
N ARG A 229 1.99 43.55 1.18
CA ARG A 229 2.02 42.56 2.25
C ARG A 229 1.79 43.19 3.62
N GLU A 230 2.39 44.34 3.91
CA GLU A 230 2.14 45.05 5.17
C GLU A 230 0.69 45.52 5.31
N GLU A 231 0.09 45.99 4.22
CA GLU A 231 -1.32 46.41 4.20
C GLU A 231 -2.27 45.23 4.45
N GLU A 232 -2.01 44.08 3.82
CA GLU A 232 -2.77 42.84 4.03
C GLU A 232 -2.73 42.39 5.50
N LEU A 233 -1.54 42.42 6.13
CA LEU A 233 -1.36 42.00 7.52
C LEU A 233 -2.16 42.87 8.50
N LYS A 234 -2.16 44.20 8.30
CA LYS A 234 -2.92 45.14 9.14
C LYS A 234 -4.42 44.94 8.98
N ASN A 235 -4.90 44.87 7.73
CA ASN A 235 -6.32 44.67 7.45
C ASN A 235 -6.85 43.37 8.06
N ASN A 236 -6.11 42.26 7.93
CA ASN A 236 -6.49 40.99 8.52
C ASN A 236 -6.55 41.04 10.06
N ALA A 237 -5.62 41.74 10.72
CA ALA A 237 -5.66 41.93 12.16
C ALA A 237 -6.92 42.69 12.60
N GLU A 238 -7.25 43.80 11.93
CA GLU A 238 -8.45 44.59 12.22
C GLU A 238 -9.75 43.81 12.00
N VAL A 239 -9.85 43.07 10.88
CA VAL A 239 -11.01 42.22 10.59
C VAL A 239 -11.17 41.13 11.65
N LEU A 240 -10.06 40.57 12.14
CA LEU A 240 -10.08 39.51 13.13
C LEU A 240 -10.55 40.03 14.50
N GLU A 241 -10.03 41.18 14.97
CA GLU A 241 -10.49 41.83 16.20
C GLU A 241 -11.97 42.22 16.12
N LYS A 242 -12.39 42.82 15.00
CA LYS A 242 -13.78 43.25 14.78
C LYS A 242 -14.74 42.06 14.75
N THR A 243 -14.36 40.97 14.07
CA THR A 243 -15.18 39.75 14.00
C THR A 243 -15.33 39.12 15.38
N LEU A 244 -14.24 38.95 16.13
CA LEU A 244 -14.31 38.41 17.49
C LEU A 244 -15.19 39.27 18.40
N LYS A 245 -15.07 40.60 18.30
CA LYS A 245 -15.92 41.54 19.04
C LYS A 245 -17.41 41.39 18.70
N ASN A 246 -17.76 41.18 17.42
CA ASN A 246 -19.15 40.95 16.99
C ASN A 246 -19.75 39.68 17.60
N PHE A 247 -18.93 38.67 17.89
CA PHE A 247 -19.34 37.44 18.59
C PHE A 247 -19.23 37.55 20.12
N GLY A 248 -19.02 38.75 20.67
CA GLY A 248 -18.93 39.00 22.12
C GLY A 248 -17.59 38.55 22.73
N ILE A 249 -16.56 38.32 21.91
CA ILE A 249 -15.22 37.95 22.37
C ILE A 249 -14.30 39.15 22.27
N SER A 250 -13.95 39.76 23.41
CA SER A 250 -12.89 40.79 23.45
C SER A 250 -11.51 40.16 23.39
N ALA A 251 -10.82 40.36 22.27
CA ALA A 251 -9.44 39.96 22.07
C ALA A 251 -8.68 41.05 21.31
N LYS A 252 -7.37 41.12 21.52
CA LYS A 252 -6.47 42.04 20.80
C LYS A 252 -5.32 41.28 20.17
N VAL A 253 -4.95 41.64 18.95
CA VAL A 253 -3.76 41.12 18.27
C VAL A 253 -2.53 41.79 18.89
N SER A 254 -1.68 41.01 19.55
CA SER A 254 -0.47 41.52 20.20
C SER A 254 0.74 41.46 19.28
N GLN A 255 0.89 40.38 18.51
CA GLN A 255 1.99 40.18 17.56
C GLN A 255 1.51 39.52 16.27
N ILE A 256 2.19 39.87 15.16
CA ILE A 256 1.96 39.28 13.84
C ILE A 256 3.28 38.65 13.39
N HIS A 257 3.25 37.36 13.09
CA HIS A 257 4.39 36.61 12.56
C HIS A 257 4.09 36.18 11.12
N PRO A 258 4.53 36.96 10.12
CA PRO A 258 4.32 36.60 8.72
C PRO A 258 5.21 35.41 8.34
N GLY A 259 4.59 34.40 7.75
CA GLY A 259 5.25 33.23 7.17
C GLY A 259 5.03 33.15 5.67
N PRO A 260 5.71 32.22 4.95
CA PRO A 260 5.61 32.12 3.49
C PRO A 260 4.19 31.83 3.00
N VAL A 261 3.49 30.90 3.66
CA VAL A 261 2.15 30.42 3.24
C VAL A 261 1.03 30.87 4.19
N ILE A 262 1.34 30.98 5.47
CA ILE A 262 0.41 31.43 6.49
C ILE A 262 1.02 32.56 7.29
N THR A 263 0.18 33.41 7.86
CA THR A 263 0.54 34.39 8.88
C THR A 263 -0.09 33.98 10.20
N ARG A 264 0.72 34.00 11.27
CA ARG A 264 0.22 33.75 12.62
C ARG A 264 -0.04 35.07 13.34
N TYR A 265 -1.27 35.25 13.79
CA TYR A 265 -1.71 36.36 14.62
C TYR A 265 -1.81 35.86 16.07
N GLU A 266 -1.04 36.47 16.97
CA GLU A 266 -1.11 36.17 18.40
C GLU A 266 -2.19 37.04 19.04
N LEU A 267 -3.15 36.41 19.71
CA LEU A 267 -4.27 37.06 20.37
C LEU A 267 -4.15 36.96 21.87
N GLU A 268 -4.29 38.11 22.51
CA GLU A 268 -4.51 38.23 23.94
C GLU A 268 -6.01 38.33 24.21
N LEU A 269 -6.54 37.40 24.99
CA LEU A 269 -7.95 37.37 25.37
C LEU A 269 -8.17 38.21 26.63
N ALA A 270 -9.29 38.94 26.69
CA ALA A 270 -9.69 39.62 27.91
C ALA A 270 -9.93 38.62 29.07
N PRO A 271 -9.70 39.01 30.34
CA PRO A 271 -9.95 38.16 31.49
C PRO A 271 -11.36 37.57 31.51
N GLY A 272 -11.47 36.27 31.81
CA GLY A 272 -12.75 35.55 31.88
C GLY A 272 -13.23 34.94 30.56
N ILE A 273 -12.61 35.26 29.42
CA ILE A 273 -12.96 34.65 28.14
C ILE A 273 -12.35 33.25 28.02
N LYS A 274 -13.20 32.26 27.75
CA LYS A 274 -12.77 30.88 27.55
C LYS A 274 -12.12 30.71 26.18
N VAL A 275 -10.96 30.05 26.16
CA VAL A 275 -10.23 29.68 24.94
C VAL A 275 -11.10 28.86 23.97
N SER A 276 -12.00 28.02 24.49
CA SER A 276 -12.93 27.22 23.68
C SER A 276 -13.86 28.08 22.81
N SER A 277 -14.20 29.29 23.27
CA SER A 277 -15.09 30.20 22.52
C SER A 277 -14.47 30.63 21.20
N VAL A 278 -13.16 30.92 21.21
CA VAL A 278 -12.41 31.26 19.99
C VAL A 278 -12.29 30.04 19.08
N LYS A 279 -12.00 28.86 19.65
CA LYS A 279 -11.85 27.61 18.89
C LYS A 279 -13.12 27.23 18.12
N ASN A 280 -14.29 27.51 18.70
CA ASN A 280 -15.59 27.21 18.10
C ASN A 280 -15.93 28.13 16.90
N LEU A 281 -15.36 29.34 16.83
CA LEU A 281 -15.57 30.31 15.75
C LEU A 281 -14.65 30.10 14.55
N SER A 282 -13.90 28.99 14.47
CA SER A 282 -12.95 28.77 13.39
C SER A 282 -13.56 28.91 11.98
N ASN A 283 -14.76 28.35 11.77
CA ASN A 283 -15.45 28.43 10.48
C ASN A 283 -15.95 29.85 10.17
N ASP A 284 -16.46 30.56 11.16
CA ASP A 284 -16.99 31.93 10.99
C ASP A 284 -15.87 32.93 10.71
N LEU A 285 -14.73 32.77 11.39
CA LEU A 285 -13.52 33.53 11.13
C LEU A 285 -12.96 33.22 9.73
N ALA A 286 -12.91 31.95 9.32
CA ALA A 286 -12.48 31.57 7.98
C ALA A 286 -13.37 32.22 6.90
N LEU A 287 -14.68 32.23 7.10
CA LEU A 287 -15.66 32.87 6.21
C LEU A 287 -15.42 34.39 6.11
N THR A 288 -15.25 35.06 7.24
CA THR A 288 -15.08 36.52 7.29
C THR A 288 -13.77 36.97 6.65
N LEU A 289 -12.70 36.20 6.88
CA LEU A 289 -11.37 36.44 6.30
C LEU A 289 -11.24 35.93 4.86
N ARG A 290 -12.30 35.34 4.28
CA ARG A 290 -12.31 34.78 2.92
C ARG A 290 -11.22 33.74 2.68
N THR A 291 -10.97 32.90 3.68
CA THR A 291 -9.97 31.83 3.61
C THR A 291 -10.64 30.46 3.65
N GLN A 292 -10.00 29.45 3.06
CA GLN A 292 -10.56 28.09 3.01
C GLN A 292 -10.67 27.46 4.40
N SER A 293 -9.67 27.70 5.25
CA SER A 293 -9.64 27.25 6.64
C SER A 293 -8.64 28.09 7.44
N ILE A 294 -8.87 28.17 8.76
CA ILE A 294 -7.92 28.75 9.70
C ILE A 294 -7.57 27.73 10.78
N ARG A 295 -6.33 27.79 11.29
CA ARG A 295 -5.90 26.92 12.38
C ARG A 295 -5.72 27.74 13.65
N ILE A 296 -6.41 27.32 14.71
CA ILE A 296 -6.33 27.96 16.03
C ILE A 296 -5.44 27.12 16.95
N LEU A 297 -4.30 27.68 17.34
CA LEU A 297 -3.35 27.13 18.29
C LEU A 297 -3.59 27.74 19.68
N ALA A 298 -4.14 26.97 20.61
CA ALA A 298 -4.50 27.50 21.91
C ALA A 298 -4.25 26.51 23.07
N PRO A 299 -3.47 26.91 24.11
CA PRO A 299 -2.58 28.09 24.15
C PRO A 299 -1.36 27.91 23.23
N ILE A 300 -0.69 29.01 22.86
CA ILE A 300 0.62 28.95 22.23
C ILE A 300 1.63 28.41 23.27
N PRO A 301 2.45 27.38 22.96
CA PRO A 301 3.45 26.87 23.89
C PRO A 301 4.37 27.99 24.42
N GLY A 302 4.44 28.13 25.74
CA GLY A 302 5.28 29.14 26.40
C GLY A 302 4.73 30.57 26.41
N LYS A 303 3.51 30.82 25.90
CA LYS A 303 2.88 32.15 25.89
C LYS A 303 1.42 32.08 26.37
N ALA A 304 0.96 33.11 27.08
CA ALA A 304 -0.43 33.27 27.50
C ALA A 304 -1.32 33.87 26.39
N ALA A 305 -1.21 33.32 25.17
CA ALA A 305 -1.88 33.83 23.98
C ALA A 305 -2.51 32.70 23.15
N VAL A 306 -3.45 33.07 22.29
CA VAL A 306 -4.08 32.21 21.29
C VAL A 306 -3.52 32.56 19.92
N GLY A 307 -2.92 31.61 19.21
CA GLY A 307 -2.42 31.81 17.86
C GLY A 307 -3.50 31.49 16.83
N ILE A 308 -3.78 32.41 15.90
CA ILE A 308 -4.60 32.13 14.73
C ILE A 308 -3.73 32.17 13.49
N GLU A 309 -3.62 31.03 12.81
CA GLU A 309 -2.91 30.89 11.55
C GLU A 309 -3.90 31.08 10.40
N ILE A 310 -3.66 32.13 9.60
CA ILE A 310 -4.47 32.52 8.45
C ILE A 310 -3.62 32.31 7.18
N PRO A 311 -4.14 31.62 6.14
CA PRO A 311 -3.49 31.56 4.83
C PRO A 311 -3.30 32.95 4.22
N ASN A 312 -2.11 33.21 3.67
CA ASN A 312 -1.84 34.44 2.92
C ASN A 312 -2.60 34.41 1.59
N GLN A 313 -3.04 35.56 1.10
CA GLN A 313 -3.69 35.65 -0.22
C GLN A 313 -2.73 35.23 -1.35
N SER A 314 -1.46 35.61 -1.24
CA SER A 314 -0.38 35.14 -2.11
C SER A 314 0.57 34.21 -1.35
N MET A 315 0.37 32.90 -1.51
CA MET A 315 1.26 31.89 -0.93
C MET A 315 2.61 31.93 -1.65
N ALA A 316 3.67 32.32 -0.94
CA ALA A 316 5.02 32.36 -1.51
C ALA A 316 5.59 30.93 -1.61
N LEU A 317 6.14 30.60 -2.78
CA LEU A 317 6.95 29.39 -2.94
C LEU A 317 8.24 29.54 -2.15
N VAL A 318 8.66 28.48 -1.48
CA VAL A 318 9.96 28.38 -0.82
C VAL A 318 10.91 27.73 -1.81
N TYR A 319 11.87 28.46 -2.37
CA TYR A 319 12.73 27.91 -3.42
C TYR A 319 13.82 27.01 -2.82
N LEU A 320 14.21 25.92 -3.48
CA LEU A 320 15.30 25.08 -2.96
C LEU A 320 16.61 25.89 -2.85
N LYS A 321 16.88 26.75 -3.84
CA LYS A 321 18.08 27.60 -3.90
C LYS A 321 18.31 28.40 -2.61
N GLU A 322 17.27 29.08 -2.11
CA GLU A 322 17.39 29.89 -0.89
C GLU A 322 17.72 29.06 0.36
N LEU A 323 17.24 27.80 0.43
CA LEU A 323 17.56 26.92 1.54
C LEU A 323 19.00 26.41 1.46
N LEU A 324 19.46 26.02 0.26
CA LEU A 324 20.83 25.56 0.05
C LEU A 324 21.85 26.67 0.28
N GLN A 325 21.49 27.92 -0.01
CA GLN A 325 22.35 29.09 0.23
C GLN A 325 22.44 29.50 1.70
N SER A 326 21.51 29.04 2.53
CA SER A 326 21.41 29.39 3.94
C SER A 326 22.62 28.91 4.75
N PRO A 327 23.03 29.65 5.80
CA PRO A 327 24.12 29.21 6.68
C PRO A 327 23.80 27.87 7.36
N GLN A 328 22.53 27.65 7.73
CA GLN A 328 22.08 26.39 8.36
C GLN A 328 22.35 25.17 7.48
N PHE A 329 22.32 25.32 6.15
CA PHE A 329 22.63 24.23 5.23
C PHE A 329 24.13 24.15 4.94
N LYS A 330 24.78 25.27 4.61
CA LYS A 330 26.20 25.31 4.23
C LYS A 330 27.14 24.88 5.34
N GLU A 331 26.88 25.30 6.58
CA GLU A 331 27.75 25.04 7.73
C GLU A 331 27.52 23.66 8.36
N ASN A 332 26.41 22.98 8.03
CA ASN A 332 26.12 21.67 8.59
C ASN A 332 27.09 20.63 8.03
N ALA A 333 27.81 19.90 8.88
CA ALA A 333 28.81 18.93 8.46
C ALA A 333 28.21 17.62 7.88
N SER A 334 26.94 17.33 8.11
CA SER A 334 26.34 16.07 7.67
C SER A 334 26.13 16.04 6.15
N LEU A 335 26.67 14.99 5.51
CA LEU A 335 26.45 14.66 4.09
C LEU A 335 24.98 14.36 3.77
N LEU A 336 24.19 14.00 4.77
CA LEU A 336 22.77 13.67 4.64
C LEU A 336 21.86 14.78 5.18
N SER A 337 22.33 16.04 5.09
CA SER A 337 21.52 17.21 5.38
C SER A 337 20.41 17.38 4.34
N LEU A 338 19.17 17.58 4.80
CA LEU A 338 17.98 17.69 3.98
C LEU A 338 17.39 19.09 4.12
N ALA A 339 17.37 19.86 3.02
CA ALA A 339 16.72 21.16 2.97
C ALA A 339 15.20 20.99 2.84
N LEU A 340 14.54 20.72 3.97
CA LEU A 340 13.12 20.40 3.98
C LEU A 340 12.25 21.60 3.61
N GLY A 341 12.53 22.78 4.17
CA GLY A 341 11.64 23.91 3.98
C GLY A 341 11.86 25.09 4.92
N LYS A 342 10.82 25.88 5.11
CA LYS A 342 10.74 26.96 6.11
C LYS A 342 9.63 26.68 7.12
N THR A 343 9.85 27.07 8.35
CA THR A 343 8.80 27.09 9.38
C THR A 343 7.73 28.13 9.06
N VAL A 344 6.62 28.09 9.79
CA VAL A 344 5.57 29.11 9.74
C VAL A 344 6.06 30.53 10.03
N ALA A 345 7.21 30.68 10.68
CA ALA A 345 7.83 31.99 10.95
C ALA A 345 8.88 32.36 9.90
N GLY A 346 8.97 31.62 8.78
CA GLY A 346 9.93 31.87 7.71
C GLY A 346 11.35 31.40 7.97
N LYS A 347 11.66 30.86 9.16
CA LYS A 347 12.99 30.31 9.48
C LYS A 347 13.26 29.04 8.68
N THR A 348 14.41 28.97 8.02
CA THR A 348 14.94 27.78 7.34
C THR A 348 15.00 26.58 8.28
N TYR A 349 14.51 25.43 7.81
CA TYR A 349 14.53 24.18 8.54
C TYR A 349 15.32 23.12 7.74
N ILE A 350 16.48 22.76 8.27
CA ILE A 350 17.35 21.71 7.74
C ILE A 350 17.28 20.52 8.68
N ALA A 351 16.97 19.35 8.15
CA ALA A 351 16.98 18.09 8.90
C ALA A 351 18.21 17.26 8.52
N ASP A 352 18.50 16.20 9.26
CA ASP A 352 19.66 15.34 9.02
C ASP A 352 19.28 13.86 9.09
N LEU A 353 19.40 13.14 7.97
CA LEU A 353 19.06 11.72 7.90
C LEU A 353 19.96 10.85 8.79
N ASN A 354 21.15 11.30 9.19
CA ASN A 354 21.97 10.58 10.17
C ASN A 354 21.38 10.60 11.59
N GLN A 355 20.71 11.70 11.95
CA GLN A 355 20.05 11.87 13.25
C GLN A 355 18.67 11.20 13.27
N MET A 356 17.99 11.19 12.12
CA MET A 356 16.72 10.50 11.88
C MET A 356 16.91 9.42 10.80
N PRO A 357 17.43 8.22 11.16
CA PRO A 357 17.99 7.25 10.20
C PRO A 357 17.01 6.82 9.10
N HIS A 358 15.72 6.83 9.40
CA HIS A 358 14.67 6.44 8.48
C HIS A 358 13.52 7.43 8.53
N LEU A 359 12.98 7.75 7.35
CA LEU A 359 11.97 8.77 7.14
C LEU A 359 10.76 8.18 6.41
N LEU A 360 9.57 8.39 6.97
CA LEU A 360 8.31 8.06 6.33
C LEU A 360 7.65 9.33 5.78
N ILE A 361 7.33 9.35 4.49
CA ILE A 361 6.68 10.46 3.79
C ILE A 361 5.32 10.00 3.28
N ALA A 362 4.25 10.75 3.56
CA ALA A 362 2.94 10.42 3.03
C ALA A 362 2.08 11.65 2.76
N GLY A 363 1.20 11.55 1.77
CA GLY A 363 0.30 12.64 1.38
C GLY A 363 -0.50 12.28 0.12
N ALA A 364 -1.60 12.97 -0.11
CA ALA A 364 -2.41 12.78 -1.31
C ALA A 364 -1.65 13.21 -2.58
N THR A 365 -2.11 12.79 -3.76
CA THR A 365 -1.59 13.27 -5.04
C THR A 365 -1.69 14.80 -5.13
N GLY A 366 -0.65 15.47 -5.61
CA GLY A 366 -0.61 16.94 -5.73
C GLY A 366 -0.28 17.70 -4.42
N SER A 367 -0.12 17.00 -3.30
CA SER A 367 0.15 17.63 -1.99
C SER A 367 1.58 18.17 -1.83
N GLY A 368 2.52 17.74 -2.66
CA GLY A 368 3.95 18.11 -2.58
C GLY A 368 4.92 16.96 -2.27
N LYS A 369 4.42 15.73 -2.06
CA LYS A 369 5.21 14.52 -1.77
C LYS A 369 6.37 14.30 -2.77
N THR A 370 6.08 14.27 -4.07
CA THR A 370 7.08 14.06 -5.13
C THR A 370 8.14 15.15 -5.13
N VAL A 371 7.72 16.42 -5.03
CA VAL A 371 8.65 17.56 -5.00
C VAL A 371 9.59 17.42 -3.79
N SER A 372 9.08 17.03 -2.63
CA SER A 372 9.88 16.78 -1.43
C SER A 372 10.89 15.64 -1.57
N ILE A 373 10.54 14.55 -2.26
CA ILE A 373 11.50 13.48 -2.55
C ILE A 373 12.65 14.02 -3.41
N ASN A 374 12.32 14.83 -4.42
CA ASN A 374 13.34 15.47 -5.26
C ASN A 374 14.20 16.46 -4.48
N THR A 375 13.63 17.28 -3.59
CA THR A 375 14.43 18.18 -2.74
C THR A 375 15.36 17.42 -1.80
N ILE A 376 14.94 16.26 -1.29
CA ILE A 376 15.80 15.37 -0.50
C ILE A 376 16.99 14.86 -1.33
N ILE A 377 16.73 14.37 -2.54
CA ILE A 377 17.79 13.87 -3.44
C ILE A 377 18.75 15.01 -3.77
N LEU A 378 18.24 16.16 -4.24
CA LEU A 378 19.07 17.30 -4.61
C LEU A 378 19.86 17.86 -3.42
N SER A 379 19.28 17.90 -2.21
CA SER A 379 20.01 18.33 -1.01
C SER A 379 21.29 17.51 -0.81
N ILE A 380 21.23 16.19 -1.05
CA ILE A 380 22.39 15.31 -0.95
C ILE A 380 23.35 15.51 -2.14
N LEU A 381 22.83 15.67 -3.36
CA LEU A 381 23.68 15.89 -4.55
C LEU A 381 24.49 17.20 -4.48
N TYR A 382 23.97 18.22 -3.79
CA TYR A 382 24.68 19.48 -3.54
C TYR A 382 25.69 19.41 -2.38
N LYS A 383 25.81 18.25 -1.70
CA LYS A 383 26.58 18.16 -0.45
C LYS A 383 27.51 16.96 -0.36
N ALA A 384 27.21 15.87 -1.06
CA ALA A 384 27.96 14.63 -1.00
C ALA A 384 28.47 14.24 -2.38
N ARG A 385 29.66 13.64 -2.43
CA ARG A 385 30.25 13.10 -3.64
C ARG A 385 29.73 11.68 -3.92
N PRO A 386 29.85 11.17 -5.17
CA PRO A 386 29.39 9.83 -5.51
C PRO A 386 30.10 8.68 -4.77
N ASP A 387 31.31 8.91 -4.24
CA ASP A 387 32.07 7.97 -3.41
C ASP A 387 31.72 8.05 -1.92
N GLU A 388 30.96 9.07 -1.51
CA GLU A 388 30.54 9.27 -0.14
C GLU A 388 29.09 8.84 0.09
N VAL A 389 28.20 9.01 -0.91
CA VAL A 389 26.80 8.59 -0.83
C VAL A 389 26.38 7.89 -2.13
N LYS A 390 25.65 6.77 -1.99
CA LYS A 390 24.98 6.09 -3.10
C LYS A 390 23.47 5.98 -2.87
N PHE A 391 22.70 5.97 -3.95
CA PHE A 391 21.27 5.77 -3.94
C PHE A 391 20.85 4.40 -4.46
N LEU A 392 19.79 3.87 -3.87
CA LEU A 392 18.93 2.85 -4.47
C LEU A 392 17.53 3.46 -4.61
N LEU A 393 17.11 3.72 -5.85
CA LEU A 393 15.83 4.35 -6.16
C LEU A 393 14.84 3.30 -6.64
N ILE A 394 13.65 3.25 -6.04
CA ILE A 394 12.57 2.33 -6.39
C ILE A 394 11.34 3.16 -6.76
N ASP A 395 10.94 3.08 -8.04
CA ASP A 395 9.77 3.76 -8.60
C ASP A 395 8.96 2.77 -9.46
N PRO A 396 7.97 2.09 -8.86
CA PRO A 396 7.18 1.09 -9.58
C PRO A 396 6.25 1.68 -10.64
N LYS A 397 6.02 3.01 -10.64
CA LYS A 397 5.15 3.67 -11.61
C LYS A 397 5.90 4.27 -12.79
N MET A 398 7.22 4.34 -12.73
CA MET A 398 8.09 4.89 -13.79
C MET A 398 7.78 6.36 -14.14
N VAL A 399 7.35 7.17 -13.16
CA VAL A 399 6.93 8.56 -13.43
C VAL A 399 7.95 9.56 -12.89
N GLU A 400 8.45 9.34 -11.68
CA GLU A 400 9.05 10.41 -10.87
C GLU A 400 10.58 10.31 -10.81
N LEU A 401 11.12 9.10 -10.61
CA LEU A 401 12.54 8.88 -10.40
C LEU A 401 13.38 8.51 -11.64
N PRO A 402 12.82 8.06 -12.80
CA PRO A 402 13.63 7.71 -13.97
C PRO A 402 14.57 8.80 -14.48
N ILE A 403 14.27 10.08 -14.22
CA ILE A 403 15.14 11.21 -14.57
C ILE A 403 16.57 11.05 -14.03
N TYR A 404 16.72 10.42 -12.87
CA TYR A 404 18.01 10.19 -12.21
C TYR A 404 18.83 9.03 -12.81
N ASN A 405 18.28 8.21 -13.71
CA ASN A 405 19.03 7.11 -14.33
C ASN A 405 20.32 7.59 -14.98
N GLY A 406 21.45 6.93 -14.69
CA GLY A 406 22.77 7.26 -15.25
C GLY A 406 23.62 8.22 -14.42
N ILE A 407 23.12 8.79 -13.30
CA ILE A 407 24.00 9.54 -12.40
C ILE A 407 24.98 8.58 -11.68
N PRO A 408 26.22 9.00 -11.38
CA PRO A 408 27.24 8.17 -10.74
C PRO A 408 26.89 7.77 -9.29
N TYR A 409 25.83 8.33 -8.72
CA TYR A 409 25.35 8.01 -7.37
C TYR A 409 24.52 6.72 -7.30
N LEU A 410 24.03 6.18 -8.43
CA LEU A 410 23.13 5.01 -8.40
C LEU A 410 23.89 3.69 -8.21
N LYS A 411 23.37 2.81 -7.34
CA LYS A 411 23.87 1.42 -7.22
C LYS A 411 23.31 0.48 -8.29
N SER A 412 22.16 0.81 -8.86
CA SER A 412 21.50 0.14 -9.98
C SER A 412 20.68 1.17 -10.75
N PRO A 413 20.23 0.87 -11.97
CA PRO A 413 19.13 1.61 -12.57
C PRO A 413 17.94 1.71 -11.61
N VAL A 414 17.12 2.74 -11.78
CA VAL A 414 15.88 2.93 -11.01
C VAL A 414 15.04 1.67 -11.13
N VAL A 415 14.72 1.06 -9.99
CA VAL A 415 14.05 -0.23 -9.94
C VAL A 415 12.55 -0.01 -10.11
N THR A 416 12.00 -0.58 -11.16
CA THR A 416 10.59 -0.39 -11.55
C THR A 416 9.74 -1.64 -11.29
N ASN A 417 10.33 -2.84 -11.37
CA ASN A 417 9.62 -4.08 -11.07
C ASN A 417 9.59 -4.32 -9.55
N VAL A 418 8.40 -4.65 -9.02
CA VAL A 418 8.18 -4.88 -7.59
C VAL A 418 8.98 -6.07 -7.05
N ARG A 419 9.09 -7.17 -7.80
CA ARG A 419 9.90 -8.34 -7.39
C ARG A 419 11.38 -8.00 -7.36
N HIS A 420 11.85 -7.21 -8.32
CA HIS A 420 13.23 -6.73 -8.35
C HIS A 420 13.50 -5.79 -7.17
N ALA A 421 12.55 -4.94 -6.80
CA ALA A 421 12.67 -4.09 -5.62
C ALA A 421 12.83 -4.93 -4.35
N VAL A 422 12.05 -6.00 -4.17
CA VAL A 422 12.20 -6.93 -3.04
C VAL A 422 13.58 -7.60 -3.05
N ALA A 423 14.06 -8.04 -4.21
CA ALA A 423 15.39 -8.65 -4.34
C ALA A 423 16.51 -7.66 -3.99
N ALA A 424 16.42 -6.42 -4.51
CA ALA A 424 17.37 -5.35 -4.22
C ALA A 424 17.41 -5.01 -2.72
N LEU A 425 16.24 -4.89 -2.08
CA LEU A 425 16.15 -4.67 -0.63
C LEU A 425 16.78 -5.81 0.17
N LYS A 426 16.59 -7.08 -0.23
CA LYS A 426 17.26 -8.23 0.40
C LYS A 426 18.78 -8.18 0.21
N TRP A 427 19.26 -7.76 -0.96
CA TRP A 427 20.69 -7.57 -1.21
C TRP A 427 21.27 -6.49 -0.28
N ILE A 428 20.56 -5.37 -0.08
CA ILE A 428 20.96 -4.34 0.89
C ILE A 428 21.08 -4.91 2.30
N VAL A 429 20.17 -5.79 2.72
CA VAL A 429 20.28 -6.47 4.04
C VAL A 429 21.58 -7.28 4.11
N GLY A 430 21.97 -7.97 3.04
CA GLY A 430 23.26 -8.67 2.97
C GLY A 430 24.45 -7.70 3.05
N GLU A 431 24.39 -6.56 2.39
CA GLU A 431 25.41 -5.51 2.48
C GLU A 431 25.49 -4.89 3.89
N MET A 432 24.36 -4.72 4.57
CA MET A 432 24.30 -4.30 5.97
C MET A 432 25.04 -5.28 6.87
N GLU A 433 24.77 -6.59 6.75
CA GLU A 433 25.48 -7.64 7.50
C GLU A 433 26.98 -7.71 7.17
N ASN A 434 27.35 -7.49 5.90
CA ASN A 434 28.73 -7.43 5.46
C ASN A 434 29.48 -6.26 6.13
N ARG A 435 28.87 -5.07 6.19
CA ARG A 435 29.44 -3.91 6.89
C ARG A 435 29.66 -4.17 8.37
N TYR A 436 28.69 -4.80 9.05
CA TYR A 436 28.87 -5.22 10.44
C TYR A 436 30.06 -6.16 10.64
N ARG A 437 30.25 -7.15 9.75
CA ARG A 437 31.42 -8.04 9.79
C ARG A 437 32.73 -7.27 9.59
N LYS A 438 32.77 -6.31 8.66
CA LYS A 438 33.95 -5.45 8.44
C LYS A 438 34.26 -4.59 9.67
N PHE A 439 33.24 -4.02 10.31
CA PHE A 439 33.40 -3.18 11.48
C PHE A 439 33.91 -3.98 12.68
N ALA A 440 33.33 -5.17 12.91
CA ALA A 440 33.81 -6.10 13.93
C ALA A 440 35.27 -6.52 13.70
N ALA A 441 35.63 -6.88 12.46
CA ALA A 441 37.00 -7.28 12.11
C ALA A 441 38.03 -6.15 12.27
N THR A 442 37.60 -4.89 12.12
CA THR A 442 38.46 -3.71 12.24
C THR A 442 38.36 -3.03 13.60
N GLY A 443 37.51 -3.51 14.50
CA GLY A 443 37.30 -2.95 15.84
C GLY A 443 36.63 -1.58 15.85
N THR A 444 35.85 -1.24 14.82
CA THR A 444 35.10 0.02 14.73
C THR A 444 33.62 -0.20 15.02
N ARG A 445 32.93 0.81 15.56
CA ARG A 445 31.53 0.69 15.98
C ARG A 445 30.53 1.06 14.89
N ASP A 446 30.89 2.03 14.06
CA ASP A 446 30.02 2.58 13.03
C ASP A 446 30.82 3.02 11.79
N ILE A 447 30.08 3.48 10.79
CA ILE A 447 30.65 3.97 9.52
C ILE A 447 31.56 5.19 9.70
N PHE A 448 31.31 6.03 10.71
CA PHE A 448 32.12 7.23 10.96
C PHE A 448 33.49 6.82 11.50
N GLU A 449 33.54 5.98 12.53
CA GLU A 449 34.78 5.44 13.07
C GLU A 449 35.55 4.64 12.01
N TYR A 450 34.86 3.83 11.21
CA TYR A 450 35.47 3.08 10.12
C TYR A 450 36.11 4.00 9.08
N ASN A 451 35.37 4.97 8.56
CA ASN A 451 35.89 5.89 7.54
C ASN A 451 36.99 6.82 8.08
N GLN A 452 36.95 7.16 9.37
CA GLN A 452 37.99 7.93 10.03
C GLN A 452 39.27 7.10 10.19
N LYS A 453 39.16 5.82 10.55
CA LYS A 453 40.29 4.90 10.67
C LYS A 453 41.01 4.70 9.33
N PHE A 454 40.26 4.60 8.25
CA PHE A 454 40.79 4.40 6.89
C PHE A 454 40.80 5.69 6.06
N LYS A 455 40.94 6.84 6.71
CA LYS A 455 40.82 8.15 6.03
C LYS A 455 41.85 8.36 4.93
N GLU A 456 43.06 7.84 5.14
CA GLU A 456 44.23 7.98 4.26
C GLU A 456 44.38 6.80 3.27
N GLU A 457 43.61 5.73 3.45
CA GLU A 457 43.68 4.55 2.58
C GLU A 457 42.66 4.65 1.43
N GLU A 458 43.17 4.91 0.24
CA GLU A 458 42.35 5.08 -0.96
C GLU A 458 41.59 3.79 -1.30
N GLY A 459 40.29 3.92 -1.59
CA GLY A 459 39.41 2.78 -1.89
C GLY A 459 38.91 1.98 -0.68
N LYS A 460 39.38 2.27 0.55
CA LYS A 460 38.88 1.58 1.76
C LYS A 460 37.67 2.22 2.42
N LYS A 461 37.39 3.50 2.16
CA LYS A 461 36.21 4.19 2.68
C LYS A 461 34.92 3.56 2.16
N ILE A 462 33.90 3.58 3.00
CA ILE A 462 32.58 3.06 2.70
C ILE A 462 31.61 4.23 2.58
N HIS A 463 30.88 4.29 1.47
CA HIS A 463 29.84 5.29 1.23
C HIS A 463 28.59 5.01 2.10
N PHE A 464 27.81 6.04 2.40
CA PHE A 464 26.44 5.89 2.85
C PHE A 464 25.55 5.32 1.73
N ILE A 465 24.44 4.68 2.09
CA ILE A 465 23.41 4.24 1.14
C ILE A 465 22.09 4.85 1.55
N VAL A 466 21.45 5.59 0.65
CA VAL A 466 20.10 6.12 0.84
C VAL A 466 19.15 5.40 -0.10
N ILE A 467 18.18 4.69 0.47
CA ILE A 467 17.19 3.92 -0.26
C ILE A 467 15.90 4.72 -0.29
N ILE A 468 15.40 5.03 -1.48
CA ILE A 468 14.20 5.84 -1.67
C ILE A 468 13.16 4.99 -2.39
N ILE A 469 11.99 4.84 -1.78
CA ILE A 469 10.83 4.15 -2.36
C ILE A 469 9.73 5.18 -2.57
N ASP A 470 9.40 5.51 -3.82
CA ASP A 470 8.40 6.55 -4.11
C ASP A 470 6.97 6.11 -3.70
N GLU A 471 6.60 4.87 -3.97
CA GLU A 471 5.28 4.33 -3.63
C GLU A 471 5.39 2.96 -2.95
N LEU A 472 5.47 2.99 -1.62
CA LEU A 472 5.48 1.78 -0.79
C LEU A 472 4.21 0.94 -0.97
N ALA A 473 3.07 1.56 -1.27
CA ALA A 473 1.80 0.85 -1.40
C ALA A 473 1.83 -0.22 -2.50
N ASP A 474 2.55 0.01 -3.59
CA ASP A 474 2.61 -0.92 -4.72
C ASP A 474 3.47 -2.16 -4.37
N LEU A 475 4.54 -1.96 -3.59
CA LEU A 475 5.32 -3.05 -3.00
C LEU A 475 4.48 -3.87 -2.01
N MET A 476 3.77 -3.18 -1.12
CA MET A 476 2.94 -3.81 -0.09
C MET A 476 1.72 -4.54 -0.68
N ALA A 477 1.18 -4.09 -1.80
CA ALA A 477 0.10 -4.78 -2.50
C ALA A 477 0.54 -6.12 -3.11
N THR A 478 1.79 -6.22 -3.52
CA THR A 478 2.32 -7.39 -4.23
C THR A 478 3.00 -8.40 -3.30
N ALA A 479 3.79 -7.92 -2.33
CA ALA A 479 4.63 -8.77 -1.48
C ALA A 479 4.73 -8.25 -0.03
N PRO A 480 3.60 -8.07 0.68
CA PRO A 480 3.55 -7.36 1.97
C PRO A 480 4.52 -7.96 3.00
N ASN A 481 4.46 -9.27 3.21
CA ASN A 481 5.28 -9.94 4.23
C ASN A 481 6.79 -9.79 3.96
N GLN A 482 7.22 -9.88 2.69
CA GLN A 482 8.64 -9.81 2.34
C GLN A 482 9.16 -8.38 2.46
N VAL A 483 8.38 -7.42 1.98
CA VAL A 483 8.72 -5.99 2.02
C VAL A 483 8.78 -5.51 3.46
N GLU A 484 7.77 -5.82 4.27
CA GLU A 484 7.71 -5.43 5.68
C GLU A 484 8.88 -6.02 6.48
N GLN A 485 9.19 -7.31 6.33
CA GLN A 485 10.32 -7.95 7.02
C GLN A 485 11.65 -7.27 6.72
N VAL A 486 11.90 -6.92 5.45
CA VAL A 486 13.15 -6.27 5.06
C VAL A 486 13.21 -4.82 5.57
N ILE A 487 12.11 -4.08 5.45
CA ILE A 487 12.02 -2.70 5.97
C ILE A 487 12.30 -2.69 7.47
N ILE A 488 11.68 -3.59 8.25
CA ILE A 488 11.90 -3.66 9.70
C ILE A 488 13.36 -3.96 10.00
N ARG A 489 13.94 -4.96 9.33
CA ARG A 489 15.31 -5.39 9.57
C ARG A 489 16.31 -4.26 9.30
N LEU A 490 16.13 -3.54 8.19
CA LEU A 490 16.92 -2.36 7.88
C LEU A 490 16.67 -1.26 8.90
N ALA A 491 15.41 -0.93 9.20
CA ALA A 491 15.08 0.17 10.10
C ALA A 491 15.65 -0.01 11.53
N GLN A 492 15.80 -1.26 11.97
CA GLN A 492 16.35 -1.59 13.28
C GLN A 492 17.88 -1.57 13.34
N MET A 493 18.56 -1.99 12.27
CA MET A 493 19.99 -2.32 12.33
C MET A 493 20.85 -1.48 11.40
N SER A 494 20.29 -0.66 10.51
CA SER A 494 21.07 -0.12 9.39
C SER A 494 21.71 1.26 9.64
N ARG A 495 21.29 1.97 10.70
CA ARG A 495 21.84 3.29 11.12
C ARG A 495 23.35 3.28 11.29
N ALA A 496 23.90 2.37 12.11
CA ALA A 496 25.33 2.36 12.44
C ALA A 496 26.21 2.06 11.22
N VAL A 497 25.67 1.33 10.23
CA VAL A 497 26.39 0.98 9.01
C VAL A 497 26.16 1.97 7.86
N GLY A 498 25.52 3.10 8.13
CA GLY A 498 25.32 4.18 7.17
C GLY A 498 24.36 3.83 6.03
N ILE A 499 23.31 3.06 6.33
CA ILE A 499 22.24 2.76 5.38
C ILE A 499 20.94 3.38 5.92
N HIS A 500 20.25 4.12 5.06
CA HIS A 500 19.09 4.94 5.42
C HIS A 500 17.91 4.66 4.50
N LEU A 501 16.68 4.82 5.02
CA LEU A 501 15.45 4.54 4.29
C LEU A 501 14.59 5.80 4.22
N VAL A 502 14.12 6.12 3.02
CA VAL A 502 13.07 7.12 2.78
C VAL A 502 11.92 6.40 2.10
N LEU A 503 10.86 6.17 2.86
CA LEU A 503 9.67 5.47 2.39
C LEU A 503 8.58 6.49 2.09
N ALA A 504 8.10 6.53 0.87
CA ALA A 504 7.01 7.41 0.47
C ALA A 504 5.76 6.63 0.07
N THR A 505 4.57 7.21 0.29
CA THR A 505 3.32 6.65 -0.23
C THR A 505 2.25 7.71 -0.43
N GLN A 506 1.43 7.54 -1.46
CA GLN A 506 0.22 8.35 -1.65
C GLN A 506 -1.03 7.72 -1.03
N ARG A 507 -0.91 6.50 -0.49
CA ARG A 507 -2.02 5.71 0.08
C ARG A 507 -1.77 5.45 1.58
N PRO A 508 -1.94 6.48 2.45
CA PRO A 508 -1.70 6.38 3.89
C PRO A 508 -2.77 5.54 4.61
N SER A 509 -2.85 4.25 4.27
CA SER A 509 -3.74 3.26 4.88
C SER A 509 -2.98 2.36 5.85
N VAL A 510 -3.69 1.78 6.82
CA VAL A 510 -3.11 0.88 7.84
C VAL A 510 -2.47 -0.37 7.22
N ASN A 511 -2.91 -0.76 6.02
CA ASN A 511 -2.35 -1.92 5.30
C ASN A 511 -1.01 -1.60 4.61
N VAL A 512 -0.73 -0.32 4.36
CA VAL A 512 0.53 0.14 3.75
C VAL A 512 1.49 0.62 4.83
N ILE A 513 1.00 1.48 5.72
CA ILE A 513 1.73 2.02 6.87
C ILE A 513 1.28 1.24 8.11
N THR A 514 1.82 0.03 8.25
CA THR A 514 1.47 -0.87 9.35
C THR A 514 2.01 -0.33 10.68
N GLY A 515 1.47 -0.82 11.80
CA GLY A 515 1.97 -0.46 13.13
C GLY A 515 3.44 -0.78 13.33
N ILE A 516 3.93 -1.86 12.70
CA ILE A 516 5.33 -2.29 12.83
C ILE A 516 6.26 -1.38 12.03
N ILE A 517 5.86 -0.97 10.81
CA ILE A 517 6.60 0.04 10.03
C ILE A 517 6.70 1.34 10.84
N LYS A 518 5.58 1.81 11.41
CA LYS A 518 5.58 3.05 12.21
C LYS A 518 6.46 2.98 13.45
N ALA A 519 6.51 1.84 14.12
CA ALA A 519 7.31 1.65 15.31
C ALA A 519 8.82 1.78 15.02
N ASN A 520 9.26 1.47 13.79
CA ASN A 520 10.67 1.53 13.40
C ASN A 520 11.04 2.78 12.56
N LEU A 521 10.06 3.58 12.13
CA LEU A 521 10.26 4.85 11.43
C LEU A 521 9.63 6.01 12.22
N PRO A 522 10.35 6.53 13.25
CA PRO A 522 9.83 7.59 14.12
C PRO A 522 9.80 8.97 13.45
N ALA A 523 10.66 9.23 12.47
CA ALA A 523 10.63 10.48 11.70
C ALA A 523 9.58 10.42 10.60
N ARG A 524 8.66 11.38 10.58
CA ARG A 524 7.50 11.35 9.67
C ARG A 524 7.23 12.72 9.06
N LEU A 525 7.03 12.75 7.75
CA LEU A 525 6.57 13.90 6.98
C LEU A 525 5.17 13.59 6.44
N ALA A 526 4.17 14.31 6.94
CA ALA A 526 2.82 14.24 6.41
C ALA A 526 2.52 15.50 5.61
N PHE A 527 2.28 15.34 4.31
CA PHE A 527 1.65 16.35 3.48
C PHE A 527 0.13 16.30 3.62
N GLU A 528 -0.57 17.18 2.92
CA GLU A 528 -2.04 17.19 2.88
C GLU A 528 -2.62 15.81 2.58
N VAL A 529 -3.61 15.42 3.39
CA VAL A 529 -4.37 14.16 3.24
C VAL A 529 -5.86 14.44 3.26
N ILE A 530 -6.64 13.52 2.67
CA ILE A 530 -8.08 13.70 2.49
C ILE A 530 -8.84 13.60 3.82
N SER A 531 -8.36 12.80 4.77
CA SER A 531 -9.13 12.51 5.98
C SER A 531 -8.30 12.51 7.28
N LYS A 532 -9.01 12.72 8.40
CA LYS A 532 -8.46 12.55 9.76
C LYS A 532 -7.94 11.14 10.03
N VAL A 533 -8.51 10.14 9.35
CA VAL A 533 -8.05 8.75 9.49
C VAL A 533 -6.66 8.63 8.87
N ASP A 534 -6.47 9.17 7.68
CA ASP A 534 -5.18 9.19 6.99
C ASP A 534 -4.12 9.97 7.78
N SER A 535 -4.49 11.13 8.36
CA SER A 535 -3.58 11.89 9.23
C SER A 535 -3.12 11.04 10.42
N ARG A 536 -4.05 10.33 11.09
CA ARG A 536 -3.69 9.43 12.20
C ARG A 536 -2.90 8.22 11.75
N THR A 537 -3.14 7.72 10.53
CA THR A 537 -2.33 6.63 9.98
C THR A 537 -0.87 7.06 9.92
N ILE A 538 -0.56 8.30 9.51
CA ILE A 538 0.82 8.79 9.38
C ILE A 538 1.40 9.28 10.71
N LEU A 539 0.72 10.21 11.39
CA LEU A 539 1.28 10.96 12.52
C LEU A 539 0.83 10.46 13.90
N ASP A 540 -0.04 9.44 13.96
CA ASP A 540 -0.76 9.03 15.18
C ASP A 540 -1.66 10.15 15.79
N MET A 541 -1.86 11.24 15.04
CA MET A 541 -2.69 12.38 15.43
C MET A 541 -3.37 13.04 14.23
N ASN A 542 -4.37 13.87 14.52
CA ASN A 542 -5.00 14.73 13.51
C ASN A 542 -4.12 15.95 13.22
N GLY A 543 -4.24 16.51 12.02
CA GLY A 543 -3.59 17.76 11.65
C GLY A 543 -3.31 17.85 10.16
N ALA A 544 -2.90 16.75 9.53
CA ALA A 544 -2.49 16.74 8.13
C ALA A 544 -3.67 16.96 7.17
N GLU A 545 -4.90 16.69 7.60
CA GLU A 545 -6.11 16.97 6.83
C GLU A 545 -6.47 18.46 6.74
N ASN A 546 -5.78 19.32 7.50
CA ASN A 546 -5.97 20.78 7.48
C ASN A 546 -4.80 21.51 6.83
N LEU A 547 -3.91 20.78 6.15
CA LEU A 547 -2.83 21.36 5.36
C LEU A 547 -3.39 21.92 4.05
N LEU A 548 -2.66 22.84 3.45
CA LEU A 548 -3.10 23.63 2.29
C LEU A 548 -2.63 23.03 0.94
N GLY A 549 -1.96 21.88 0.98
CA GLY A 549 -1.32 21.28 -0.18
C GLY A 549 -0.08 22.05 -0.64
N ARG A 550 0.36 21.80 -1.87
CA ARG A 550 1.47 22.53 -2.53
C ARG A 550 2.74 22.67 -1.67
N GLY A 551 3.12 21.61 -0.97
CA GLY A 551 4.32 21.58 -0.13
C GLY A 551 4.10 21.89 1.35
N ASP A 552 2.90 22.29 1.77
CA ASP A 552 2.57 22.46 3.19
C ASP A 552 2.54 21.09 3.88
N MET A 553 3.30 20.96 4.98
CA MET A 553 3.54 19.67 5.62
C MET A 553 3.70 19.77 7.14
N LEU A 554 3.46 18.64 7.81
CA LEU A 554 3.77 18.41 9.21
C LEU A 554 4.98 17.48 9.31
N TYR A 555 6.03 17.94 9.98
CA TYR A 555 7.21 17.15 10.28
C TYR A 555 7.22 16.73 11.75
N LEU A 556 7.19 15.42 11.99
CA LEU A 556 7.39 14.81 13.29
C LEU A 556 8.83 14.30 13.38
N SER A 557 9.66 15.00 14.15
CA SER A 557 11.02 14.58 14.44
C SER A 557 11.04 13.41 15.43
N PRO A 558 12.05 12.52 15.40
CA PRO A 558 12.19 11.47 16.42
C PRO A 558 12.22 12.05 17.84
N GLY A 559 11.47 11.43 18.76
CA GLY A 559 11.42 11.82 20.17
C GLY A 559 10.49 13.00 20.48
N GLU A 560 10.03 13.74 19.47
CA GLU A 560 9.10 14.85 19.66
C GLU A 560 7.65 14.35 19.78
N ALA A 561 6.88 14.95 20.69
CA ALA A 561 5.49 14.59 20.91
C ALA A 561 4.52 15.26 19.92
N LYS A 562 4.93 16.37 19.30
CA LYS A 562 4.09 17.16 18.39
C LYS A 562 4.86 17.53 17.13
N PRO A 563 4.23 17.44 15.95
CA PRO A 563 4.87 17.83 14.71
C PRO A 563 4.96 19.35 14.59
N ILE A 564 6.01 19.82 13.95
CA ILE A 564 6.15 21.19 13.50
C ILE A 564 5.57 21.34 12.09
N ARG A 565 4.96 22.49 11.79
CA ARG A 565 4.46 22.79 10.44
C ARG A 565 5.56 23.46 9.64
N LEU A 566 5.80 22.96 8.44
CA LEU A 566 6.79 23.45 7.50
C LEU A 566 6.14 23.70 6.14
N GLN A 567 6.59 24.73 5.43
CA GLN A 567 6.40 24.85 4.00
C GLN A 567 7.61 24.23 3.30
N GLY A 568 7.35 23.17 2.53
CA GLY A 568 8.36 22.45 1.76
C GLY A 568 9.03 23.30 0.70
N ALA A 569 10.32 23.01 0.45
CA ALA A 569 11.00 23.57 -0.70
C ALA A 569 10.34 23.13 -2.01
N PHE A 570 10.36 24.03 -2.97
CA PHE A 570 9.93 23.85 -4.33
C PHE A 570 11.15 23.72 -5.24
N ILE A 571 11.03 22.80 -6.18
CA ILE A 571 11.97 22.56 -7.26
C ILE A 571 11.16 22.18 -8.49
N SER A 572 11.48 22.77 -9.63
CA SER A 572 10.86 22.44 -10.92
C SER A 572 11.54 21.25 -11.58
N GLY A 573 10.83 20.59 -12.52
CA GLY A 573 11.41 19.52 -13.33
C GLY A 573 12.58 19.98 -14.19
N GLU A 574 12.56 21.24 -14.64
CA GLU A 574 13.64 21.84 -15.43
C GLU A 574 14.91 22.01 -14.60
N GLU A 575 14.80 22.52 -13.36
CA GLU A 575 15.93 22.63 -12.44
C GLU A 575 16.54 21.25 -12.12
N ILE A 576 15.70 20.23 -11.86
CA ILE A 576 16.16 18.85 -11.65
C ILE A 576 16.95 18.38 -12.87
N ASN A 577 16.41 18.58 -14.08
CA ASN A 577 17.06 18.13 -15.31
C ASN A 577 18.42 18.81 -15.54
N ARG A 578 18.53 20.12 -15.25
CA ARG A 578 19.80 20.86 -15.34
C ARG A 578 20.86 20.28 -14.40
N VAL A 579 20.50 20.06 -13.13
CA VAL A 579 21.39 19.48 -12.12
C VAL A 579 21.81 18.05 -12.49
N VAL A 580 20.85 17.21 -12.88
CA VAL A 580 21.11 15.81 -13.26
C VAL A 580 21.99 15.75 -14.51
N THR A 581 21.74 16.59 -15.50
CA THR A 581 22.55 16.65 -16.73
C THR A 581 23.99 17.06 -16.43
N PHE A 582 24.19 18.08 -15.59
CA PHE A 582 25.52 18.50 -15.15
C PHE A 582 26.28 17.35 -14.46
N ILE A 583 25.61 16.60 -13.58
CA ILE A 583 26.22 15.47 -12.86
C ILE A 583 26.57 14.32 -13.82
N LYS A 584 25.70 14.00 -14.79
CA LYS A 584 25.95 12.94 -15.78
C LYS A 584 27.17 13.22 -16.66
N GLN A 585 27.43 14.48 -16.99
CA GLN A 585 28.59 14.88 -17.80
C GLN A 585 29.93 14.61 -17.11
N GLN A 586 29.93 14.49 -15.78
CA GLN A 586 31.15 14.24 -15.01
C GLN A 586 31.51 12.76 -14.89
N GLY A 587 30.59 11.83 -15.18
CA GLY A 587 30.89 10.40 -15.10
C GLY A 587 29.67 9.50 -15.24
N GLU A 588 29.91 8.30 -15.76
CA GLU A 588 28.87 7.28 -15.94
C GLU A 588 28.58 6.51 -14.65
N ALA A 589 27.37 5.97 -14.56
CA ALA A 589 26.96 5.16 -13.41
C ALA A 589 27.68 3.80 -13.38
N THR A 590 28.46 3.58 -12.32
CA THR A 590 29.02 2.26 -12.02
C THR A 590 28.01 1.46 -11.18
N TYR A 591 27.21 0.63 -11.85
CA TYR A 591 26.25 -0.23 -11.16
C TYR A 591 26.95 -1.40 -10.45
N SER A 592 26.42 -1.78 -9.29
CA SER A 592 26.86 -3.00 -8.61
C SER A 592 26.50 -4.20 -9.47
N GLN A 593 27.50 -4.92 -9.97
CA GLN A 593 27.33 -6.07 -10.86
C GLN A 593 26.34 -7.08 -10.28
N ASP A 594 26.47 -7.42 -9.00
CA ASP A 594 25.57 -8.37 -8.33
C ASP A 594 24.12 -7.88 -8.28
N LEU A 595 23.92 -6.58 -8.04
CA LEU A 595 22.58 -5.99 -7.96
C LEU A 595 21.96 -5.90 -9.36
N PHE A 596 22.76 -5.55 -10.37
CA PHE A 596 22.37 -5.46 -11.77
C PHE A 596 22.07 -6.86 -12.38
N HIS A 597 22.86 -7.87 -12.04
CA HIS A 597 22.59 -9.24 -12.43
C HIS A 597 21.35 -9.80 -11.73
N LEU A 598 21.11 -9.47 -10.46
CA LEU A 598 19.90 -9.86 -9.76
C LEU A 598 18.63 -9.26 -10.38
N THR A 599 18.69 -8.06 -10.97
CA THR A 599 17.57 -7.49 -11.71
C THR A 599 17.39 -8.12 -13.09
N ASN A 600 18.47 -8.51 -13.77
CA ASN A 600 18.39 -9.05 -15.13
C ASN A 600 18.11 -10.57 -15.17
N ILE A 601 18.64 -11.35 -14.22
CA ILE A 601 18.37 -12.81 -14.13
C ILE A 601 16.89 -13.08 -13.87
N SER A 602 16.21 -12.18 -13.15
CA SER A 602 14.76 -12.24 -12.98
C SER A 602 14.00 -11.90 -14.27
N GLU A 603 14.52 -11.03 -15.13
CA GLU A 603 13.95 -10.72 -16.45
C GLU A 603 14.07 -11.92 -17.39
N GLU A 604 15.27 -12.51 -17.51
CA GLU A 604 15.50 -13.69 -18.36
C GLU A 604 14.66 -14.89 -17.91
N LYS A 605 14.53 -15.11 -16.59
CA LYS A 605 13.69 -16.20 -16.05
C LYS A 605 12.20 -15.92 -16.18
N GLU A 606 11.74 -14.67 -16.17
CA GLU A 606 10.34 -14.34 -16.42
C GLU A 606 9.98 -14.45 -17.89
N GLU A 607 10.85 -14.01 -18.79
CA GLU A 607 10.68 -14.15 -20.24
C GLU A 607 10.72 -15.62 -20.67
N GLU A 608 11.68 -16.41 -20.19
CA GLU A 608 11.76 -17.86 -20.48
C GLU A 608 10.51 -18.59 -19.98
N ASN A 609 10.00 -18.23 -18.79
CA ASN A 609 8.82 -18.87 -18.22
C ASN A 609 7.51 -18.43 -18.93
N GLN A 610 7.46 -17.22 -19.50
CA GLN A 610 6.36 -16.79 -20.38
C GLN A 610 6.42 -17.46 -21.75
N GLU A 611 7.61 -17.60 -22.35
CA GLU A 611 7.82 -18.28 -23.63
C GLU A 611 7.41 -19.77 -23.52
N ILE A 612 7.87 -20.46 -22.46
CA ILE A 612 7.51 -21.86 -22.19
C ILE A 612 6.00 -22.01 -22.00
N ARG A 613 5.32 -21.07 -21.33
CA ARG A 613 3.85 -21.10 -21.17
C ARG A 613 3.13 -20.94 -22.51
N LYS A 614 3.61 -20.05 -23.39
CA LYS A 614 3.05 -19.83 -24.72
C LYS A 614 3.23 -21.06 -25.61
N LEU A 615 4.43 -21.62 -25.64
CA LEU A 615 4.75 -22.86 -26.38
C LEU A 615 3.95 -24.05 -25.86
N PHE A 616 3.73 -24.14 -24.55
CA PHE A 616 2.91 -25.20 -23.95
C PHE A 616 1.44 -25.11 -24.37
N LYS A 617 0.85 -23.90 -24.41
CA LYS A 617 -0.51 -23.72 -24.96
C LYS A 617 -0.58 -24.12 -26.44
N GLN A 618 0.40 -23.72 -27.25
CA GLN A 618 0.44 -24.11 -28.67
C GLN A 618 0.59 -25.61 -28.87
N ALA A 619 1.42 -26.28 -28.06
CA ALA A 619 1.60 -27.73 -28.10
C ALA A 619 0.30 -28.47 -27.74
N LEU A 620 -0.45 -28.00 -26.72
CA LEU A 620 -1.75 -28.57 -26.37
C LEU A 620 -2.77 -28.42 -27.50
N ARG A 621 -2.85 -27.23 -28.13
CA ARG A 621 -3.72 -27.00 -29.28
C ARG A 621 -3.37 -27.90 -30.46
N LEU A 622 -2.08 -27.99 -30.80
CA LEU A 622 -1.61 -28.86 -31.87
C LEU A 622 -1.94 -30.35 -31.59
N THR A 623 -1.84 -30.75 -30.33
CA THR A 623 -2.18 -32.12 -29.89
C THR A 623 -3.68 -32.40 -30.03
N LEU A 624 -4.55 -31.41 -29.76
CA LEU A 624 -5.99 -31.52 -30.00
C LEU A 624 -6.30 -31.67 -31.50
N GLU A 625 -5.68 -30.82 -32.34
CA GLU A 625 -5.93 -30.76 -33.78
C GLU A 625 -5.41 -32.01 -34.51
N ARG A 626 -4.19 -32.45 -34.19
CA ARG A 626 -3.51 -33.56 -34.89
C ARG A 626 -3.73 -34.92 -34.24
N ARG A 627 -4.34 -34.97 -33.04
CA ARG A 627 -4.53 -36.18 -32.22
C ARG A 627 -3.22 -36.98 -32.06
N GLN A 628 -2.08 -36.30 -32.05
CA GLN A 628 -0.74 -36.87 -31.90
C GLN A 628 0.13 -35.96 -31.03
N ALA A 629 1.02 -36.55 -30.23
CA ALA A 629 1.99 -35.84 -29.41
C ALA A 629 3.35 -36.55 -29.49
N SER A 630 4.32 -35.95 -30.19
CA SER A 630 5.68 -36.45 -30.32
C SER A 630 6.69 -35.30 -30.40
N THR A 631 7.93 -35.58 -30.01
CA THR A 631 9.00 -34.56 -29.96
C THR A 631 9.27 -34.03 -31.37
N SER A 632 9.25 -34.91 -32.37
CA SER A 632 9.39 -34.56 -33.78
C SER A 632 8.26 -33.68 -34.31
N LEU A 633 7.01 -33.94 -33.89
CA LEU A 633 5.85 -33.13 -34.26
C LEU A 633 5.97 -31.71 -33.70
N PHE A 634 6.30 -31.56 -32.42
CA PHE A 634 6.44 -30.24 -31.81
C PHE A 634 7.65 -29.48 -32.33
N LYS A 635 8.77 -30.16 -32.56
CA LYS A 635 9.97 -29.59 -33.20
C LYS A 635 9.64 -29.01 -34.59
N GLY A 636 8.97 -29.79 -35.44
CA GLY A 636 8.63 -29.38 -36.81
C GLY A 636 7.54 -28.32 -36.88
N ALA A 637 6.48 -28.43 -36.07
CA ALA A 637 5.32 -27.54 -36.13
C ALA A 637 5.48 -26.24 -35.34
N LEU A 638 6.28 -26.23 -34.27
CA LEU A 638 6.50 -25.04 -33.43
C LEU A 638 7.88 -24.39 -33.69
N HIS A 639 8.69 -24.95 -34.59
CA HIS A 639 10.04 -24.48 -34.91
C HIS A 639 10.95 -24.32 -33.68
N ILE A 640 10.90 -25.27 -32.75
CA ILE A 640 11.65 -25.27 -31.49
C ILE A 640 12.80 -26.29 -31.49
N SER A 641 13.76 -26.15 -30.57
CA SER A 641 14.86 -27.12 -30.41
C SER A 641 14.39 -28.47 -29.84
N ASP A 642 15.21 -29.52 -30.01
CA ASP A 642 14.89 -30.87 -29.49
C ASP A 642 14.71 -30.90 -27.97
N GLY A 643 15.55 -30.14 -27.25
CA GLY A 643 15.45 -30.00 -25.80
C GLY A 643 14.12 -29.35 -25.37
N LYS A 644 13.69 -28.28 -26.06
CA LYS A 644 12.40 -27.62 -25.79
C LYS A 644 11.22 -28.56 -26.12
N ALA A 645 11.27 -29.28 -27.24
CA ALA A 645 10.23 -30.24 -27.61
C ALA A 645 10.10 -31.41 -26.62
N THR A 646 11.24 -31.91 -26.14
CA THR A 646 11.29 -32.97 -25.11
C THR A 646 10.71 -32.48 -23.79
N ASN A 647 11.10 -31.27 -23.35
CA ASN A 647 10.57 -30.66 -22.13
C ASN A 647 9.05 -30.45 -22.20
N LEU A 648 8.52 -29.98 -23.33
CA LEU A 648 7.07 -29.81 -23.52
C LEU A 648 6.32 -31.14 -23.39
N ILE A 649 6.85 -32.24 -23.94
CA ILE A 649 6.22 -33.56 -23.79
C ILE A 649 6.30 -34.06 -22.36
N SER A 650 7.45 -33.95 -21.71
CA SER A 650 7.59 -34.32 -20.29
C SER A 650 6.63 -33.51 -19.41
N LEU A 651 6.41 -32.23 -19.72
CA LEU A 651 5.48 -31.37 -19.00
C LEU A 651 4.02 -31.76 -19.25
N MET A 652 3.67 -32.13 -20.50
CA MET A 652 2.33 -32.65 -20.83
C MET A 652 2.06 -34.00 -20.15
N GLU A 653 3.08 -34.84 -20.05
CA GLU A 653 3.01 -36.14 -19.37
C GLU A 653 2.83 -35.96 -17.86
N THR A 654 3.65 -35.10 -17.24
CA THR A 654 3.57 -34.78 -15.80
C THR A 654 2.21 -34.19 -15.42
N LYS A 655 1.64 -33.34 -16.29
CA LYS A 655 0.30 -32.78 -16.09
C LYS A 655 -0.84 -33.73 -16.47
N GLY A 656 -0.52 -34.94 -16.93
CA GLY A 656 -1.49 -35.99 -17.22
C GLY A 656 -2.33 -35.74 -18.47
N PHE A 657 -1.82 -34.95 -19.43
CA PHE A 657 -2.43 -34.72 -20.74
C PHE A 657 -2.03 -35.79 -21.76
N VAL A 658 -0.85 -36.39 -21.61
CA VAL A 658 -0.37 -37.52 -22.40
C VAL A 658 0.17 -38.61 -21.48
N GLY A 659 0.13 -39.85 -21.93
CA GLY A 659 0.70 -41.00 -21.23
C GLY A 659 2.20 -41.20 -21.52
N PRO A 660 2.85 -42.12 -20.78
CA PRO A 660 4.25 -42.47 -20.99
C PRO A 660 4.47 -43.10 -22.36
N GLN A 661 5.71 -43.00 -22.87
CA GLN A 661 6.10 -43.61 -24.13
C GLN A 661 6.07 -45.14 -24.02
N GLN A 662 5.32 -45.82 -24.88
CA GLN A 662 5.23 -47.28 -24.93
C GLN A 662 5.89 -47.82 -26.21
N GLY A 663 7.23 -47.81 -26.24
CA GLY A 663 8.01 -48.32 -27.37
C GLY A 663 7.71 -47.58 -28.68
N SER A 664 7.41 -48.32 -29.75
CA SER A 664 7.06 -47.77 -31.07
C SER A 664 5.59 -47.38 -31.22
N LYS A 665 4.74 -47.63 -30.21
CA LYS A 665 3.33 -47.25 -30.24
C LYS A 665 3.16 -45.76 -29.94
N PRO A 666 2.19 -45.08 -30.61
CA PRO A 666 1.89 -43.68 -30.33
C PRO A 666 1.45 -43.51 -28.87
N ARG A 667 1.88 -42.40 -28.25
CA ARG A 667 1.53 -42.07 -26.86
C ARG A 667 0.02 -41.96 -26.70
N GLN A 668 -0.49 -42.44 -25.58
CA GLN A 668 -1.89 -42.24 -25.21
C GLN A 668 -2.15 -40.75 -24.94
N ILE A 669 -3.24 -40.20 -25.46
CA ILE A 669 -3.59 -38.78 -25.30
C ILE A 669 -4.91 -38.68 -24.55
N PHE A 670 -4.95 -37.89 -23.49
CA PHE A 670 -6.13 -37.68 -22.66
C PHE A 670 -6.89 -36.44 -23.12
N LEU A 671 -7.62 -36.57 -24.23
CA LEU A 671 -8.30 -35.47 -24.93
C LEU A 671 -9.27 -34.71 -24.02
N ASP A 672 -10.09 -35.42 -23.24
CA ASP A 672 -11.05 -34.81 -22.31
C ASP A 672 -10.38 -33.87 -21.29
N LYS A 673 -9.17 -34.23 -20.83
CA LYS A 673 -8.40 -33.39 -19.89
C LYS A 673 -7.82 -32.17 -20.57
N ILE A 674 -7.37 -32.30 -21.82
CA ILE A 674 -6.83 -31.19 -22.60
C ILE A 674 -7.95 -30.20 -22.94
N GLU A 675 -9.12 -30.67 -23.37
CA GLU A 675 -10.29 -29.83 -23.69
C GLU A 675 -10.83 -29.10 -22.45
N GLN A 676 -10.94 -29.78 -21.31
CA GLN A 676 -11.32 -29.14 -20.04
C GLN A 676 -10.32 -28.05 -19.60
N PHE A 677 -9.03 -28.29 -19.81
CA PHE A 677 -8.00 -27.31 -19.52
C PHE A 677 -8.06 -26.11 -20.47
N TRP A 678 -8.35 -26.33 -21.76
CA TRP A 678 -8.50 -25.28 -22.76
C TRP A 678 -9.71 -24.38 -22.51
N GLN A 679 -10.87 -24.97 -22.22
CA GLN A 679 -12.09 -24.22 -21.87
C GLN A 679 -11.94 -23.37 -20.60
N LYS A 680 -11.05 -23.80 -19.69
CA LYS A 680 -10.73 -23.04 -18.48
C LYS A 680 -9.84 -21.83 -18.79
N ILE A 681 -8.92 -21.97 -19.75
CA ILE A 681 -8.04 -20.87 -20.18
C ILE A 681 -8.83 -19.81 -20.95
N GLU A 682 -9.74 -20.19 -21.86
CA GLU A 682 -10.56 -19.23 -22.63
C GLU A 682 -11.48 -18.39 -21.72
N LYS A 683 -12.02 -18.97 -20.64
CA LYS A 683 -12.82 -18.24 -19.64
C LYS A 683 -12.04 -17.27 -18.76
N ASP A 684 -10.74 -17.49 -18.61
CA ASP A 684 -9.83 -16.64 -17.82
C ASP A 684 -9.21 -15.51 -18.68
N GLU A 685 -9.29 -15.57 -20.02
CA GLU A 685 -8.82 -14.50 -20.93
C GLU A 685 -9.93 -13.52 -21.36
N ASP A 686 -11.20 -13.89 -21.22
CA ASP A 686 -12.39 -13.03 -21.49
C ASP A 686 -12.91 -12.24 -20.27
N ASN A 687 -12.25 -12.34 -19.12
CA ASN A 687 -12.51 -11.55 -17.88
C ASN A 687 -11.25 -10.75 -17.50
#